data_AF-A0A848W1P4-F1
#
_entry.id   AF-A0A848W1P4-F1
#
_cell.length_a   1.000
_cell.length_b   1.000
_cell.length_c   1.000
_cell.angle_alpha   90.00
_cell.angle_beta   90.00
_cell.angle_gamma   90.00
#
_symmetry.space_group_name_H-M   'P 1'
#
loop_
_entity.id
_entity.type
_entity.pdbx_description
1 polymer ?
#
loop_
_entity_poly.entity_id
_entity_poly.type
_entity_poly.pdbx_seq_one_letter_code
_entity_poly.pdbx_strand_id
1 'polypeptide(L)'
;MDGQLPASVTFRLNGADVTIAPRTGERLSEALRERMAARDVKVGCNAGDCGACTVLVDGAPVCACLMTAQQVEGHAVETVSGLVKDDPVAQALLERFQDHGAAQCGICTPGMMVSAVALLRATPEPDETTVEQALGGVLCRCTGYRKIMDAVMGRPANLYGHGDVGDAIRRLDGAEKITGQEAFGDDVAPPGTLEIRLIRSPHAHADFTLGDIAGFAAATPGVATILTAKDVPGRNLFGVIPDFVDQPVLAETTTRFRGEPVAAVVGTPDAIRSFADGDFPVTWHERSAALTVAEAQTADDLHPHRTGNQMCRGMVTCGDPEKALEAADVTVEGHFTSGFVEHAYIEPEAGYARMVDGRVEILACTQAPIMDRDAVAGILGVSTDAVRILPTGTGGGFGSKLDVSVQPFLAMAAWKTGQPVRMTYGRIESMQSTTKRHPSDIKMKIGATRDGRIAGIEFSGDFNTGAYASWGPTVSARVPIHASGPYRVLNYRAEARGIHTNCVPSGAFRGFGVPQSAIAQESLLDDLAEKLNIDPLEFRIANALENGTPTVCGQVFEQGVGIKTCLTALRPAWESERAAAELFNAQGTDLKRGVGVAGGWYGCGNTSMPNPSTIKAGVTRDGRVMLHQGATDIGQGSTTVITQIFASTLGLPVTGITLVGGDTDVTPDAGKTSASRQTFV
;
A
#
# COMPACT_ATOMS: atom_id res chain seq x y z
N MET A 1 15.70 43.13 -0.09
CA MET A 1 15.01 43.13 -1.39
C MET A 1 13.56 43.45 -1.08
N ASP A 2 13.20 44.73 -1.14
CA ASP A 2 11.86 45.23 -0.79
C ASP A 2 10.95 45.21 -2.03
N GLY A 3 10.84 44.03 -2.65
CA GLY A 3 9.90 43.80 -3.74
C GLY A 3 8.55 43.42 -3.16
N GLN A 4 7.57 44.34 -3.25
CA GLN A 4 6.17 44.02 -2.97
C GLN A 4 5.77 42.85 -3.86
N LEU A 5 5.41 41.70 -3.27
CA LEU A 5 4.99 40.53 -4.02
C LEU A 5 3.80 40.91 -4.93
N PRO A 6 3.82 40.52 -6.21
CA PRO A 6 2.77 40.91 -7.14
C PRO A 6 1.42 40.32 -6.68
N ALA A 7 0.37 41.15 -6.70
CA ALA A 7 -0.98 40.76 -6.29
C ALA A 7 -1.60 39.72 -7.23
N SER A 8 -1.10 39.62 -8.46
CA SER A 8 -1.44 38.63 -9.46
C SER A 8 -0.16 38.11 -10.12
N VAL A 9 -0.13 36.82 -10.43
CA VAL A 9 0.95 36.15 -11.13
C VAL A 9 0.48 35.76 -12.53
N THR A 10 1.20 36.16 -13.57
CA THR A 10 0.94 35.79 -14.97
C THR A 10 2.07 34.93 -15.51
N PHE A 11 1.74 33.78 -16.08
CA PHE A 11 2.71 32.82 -16.63
C PHE A 11 2.06 32.01 -17.76
N ARG A 12 2.83 31.18 -18.46
CA ARG A 12 2.29 30.34 -19.53
C ARG A 12 2.15 28.90 -19.06
N LEU A 13 0.93 28.37 -18.97
CA LEU A 13 0.66 26.98 -18.63
C LEU A 13 0.30 26.19 -19.89
N ASN A 14 1.09 25.18 -20.24
CA ASN A 14 0.85 24.31 -21.41
C ASN A 14 0.59 25.12 -22.71
N GLY A 15 1.36 26.19 -22.92
CA GLY A 15 1.26 27.05 -24.10
C GLY A 15 0.21 28.18 -24.02
N ALA A 16 -0.64 28.22 -23.00
CA ALA A 16 -1.64 29.27 -22.81
C ALA A 16 -1.24 30.24 -21.69
N ASP A 17 -1.39 31.55 -21.90
CA ASP A 17 -1.15 32.54 -20.85
C ASP A 17 -2.28 32.47 -19.81
N VAL A 18 -1.90 32.39 -18.53
CA VAL A 18 -2.81 32.32 -17.38
C VAL A 18 -2.42 33.34 -16.33
N THR A 19 -3.42 33.92 -15.67
CA THR A 19 -3.23 34.86 -14.55
C THR A 19 -3.98 34.35 -13.32
N ILE A 20 -3.28 34.29 -12.19
CA ILE A 20 -3.82 33.87 -10.89
C ILE A 20 -3.53 34.91 -9.82
N ALA A 21 -4.29 34.88 -8.72
CA ALA A 21 -4.00 35.63 -7.50
C ALA A 21 -3.69 34.65 -6.35
N PRO A 22 -2.46 34.12 -6.26
CA PRO A 22 -2.11 33.13 -5.26
C PRO A 22 -1.89 33.77 -3.89
N ARG A 23 -2.17 33.01 -2.83
CA ARG A 23 -1.82 33.42 -1.45
C ARG A 23 -0.30 33.50 -1.33
N THR A 24 0.20 34.38 -0.46
CA THR A 24 1.64 34.47 -0.20
C THR A 24 2.19 33.11 0.27
N GLY A 25 3.17 32.57 -0.46
CA GLY A 25 3.74 31.25 -0.16
C GLY A 25 2.90 30.05 -0.61
N GLU A 26 1.79 30.27 -1.32
CA GLU A 26 1.03 29.19 -1.96
C GLU A 26 1.95 28.38 -2.87
N ARG A 27 1.95 27.06 -2.73
CA ARG A 27 2.81 26.17 -3.54
C ARG A 27 2.30 26.11 -4.97
N LEU A 28 3.21 26.01 -5.93
CA LEU A 28 2.87 25.90 -7.34
C LEU A 28 1.97 24.67 -7.60
N SER A 29 2.26 23.54 -6.97
CA SER A 29 1.40 22.34 -7.05
C SER A 29 -0.05 22.60 -6.61
N GLU A 30 -0.24 23.42 -5.59
CA GLU A 30 -1.56 23.77 -5.09
C GLU A 30 -2.27 24.69 -6.08
N ALA A 31 -1.59 25.74 -6.55
CA ALA A 31 -2.15 26.66 -7.54
C ALA A 31 -2.54 25.94 -8.85
N LEU A 32 -1.69 25.05 -9.36
CA LEU A 32 -1.95 24.24 -10.55
C LEU A 32 -3.19 23.37 -10.36
N ARG A 33 -3.28 22.62 -9.27
CA ARG A 33 -4.38 21.66 -9.03
C ARG A 33 -5.70 22.34 -8.70
N GLU A 34 -5.67 23.38 -7.86
CA GLU A 34 -6.87 23.95 -7.24
C GLU A 34 -7.40 25.16 -8.00
N ARG A 35 -6.53 25.98 -8.60
CA ARG A 35 -6.95 27.18 -9.35
C ARG A 35 -7.06 26.90 -10.84
N MET A 36 -6.16 26.09 -11.39
CA MET A 36 -6.07 25.82 -12.83
C MET A 36 -6.62 24.45 -13.24
N ALA A 37 -7.09 23.65 -12.28
CA ALA A 37 -7.59 22.29 -12.51
C ALA A 37 -6.58 21.33 -13.18
N ALA A 38 -5.28 21.62 -13.13
CA ALA A 38 -4.20 20.77 -13.64
C ALA A 38 -3.90 19.62 -12.66
N ARG A 39 -4.85 18.67 -12.57
CA ARG A 39 -4.81 17.52 -11.66
C ARG A 39 -3.99 16.34 -12.18
N ASP A 40 -3.46 16.46 -13.39
CA ASP A 40 -2.41 15.58 -13.92
C ASP A 40 -1.09 15.76 -13.15
N VAL A 41 -0.89 16.91 -12.47
CA VAL A 41 0.15 17.10 -11.46
C VAL A 41 -0.25 16.40 -10.17
N LYS A 42 0.38 15.26 -9.88
CA LYS A 42 0.08 14.44 -8.70
C LYS A 42 0.89 14.89 -7.49
N VAL A 43 0.33 14.80 -6.28
CA VAL A 43 1.03 15.18 -5.04
C VAL A 43 1.07 13.97 -4.10
N GLY A 44 2.28 13.57 -3.71
CA GLY A 44 2.51 12.42 -2.82
C GLY A 44 3.09 12.80 -1.47
N CYS A 45 4.38 13.18 -1.43
CA CYS A 45 5.05 13.58 -0.20
C CYS A 45 4.74 15.02 0.22
N ASN A 46 4.45 15.89 -0.75
CA ASN A 46 4.37 17.36 -0.58
C ASN A 46 5.62 17.97 0.10
N ALA A 47 6.79 17.36 -0.09
CA ALA A 47 8.05 17.73 0.56
C ALA A 47 9.27 17.68 -0.38
N GLY A 48 9.07 17.40 -1.68
CA GLY A 48 10.14 17.28 -2.67
C GLY A 48 10.79 15.90 -2.80
N ASP A 49 10.50 14.96 -1.90
CA ASP A 49 11.17 13.66 -1.88
C ASP A 49 10.70 12.68 -2.97
N CYS A 50 9.44 12.76 -3.40
CA CYS A 50 8.84 11.71 -4.25
C CYS A 50 8.80 12.03 -5.75
N GLY A 51 8.97 13.29 -6.15
CA GLY A 51 8.88 13.73 -7.56
C GLY A 51 7.55 13.51 -8.29
N ALA A 52 6.48 13.06 -7.63
CA ALA A 52 5.17 12.88 -8.29
C ALA A 52 4.60 14.18 -8.87
N CYS A 53 4.98 15.32 -8.29
CA CYS A 53 4.52 16.66 -8.68
C CYS A 53 5.48 17.35 -9.66
N THR A 54 6.36 16.61 -10.33
CA THR A 54 7.31 17.22 -11.26
C THR A 54 6.58 17.84 -12.44
N VAL A 55 6.92 19.09 -12.73
CA VAL A 55 6.54 19.87 -13.92
C VAL A 55 7.80 20.40 -14.59
N LEU A 56 7.73 20.84 -15.86
CA LEU A 56 8.82 21.63 -16.43
C LEU A 56 8.57 23.10 -16.17
N VAL A 57 9.60 23.82 -15.72
CA VAL A 57 9.65 25.29 -15.70
C VAL A 57 10.77 25.71 -16.63
N ASP A 58 10.44 26.38 -17.73
CA ASP A 58 11.37 26.72 -18.82
C ASP A 58 12.21 25.52 -19.29
N GLY A 59 11.57 24.36 -19.39
CA GLY A 59 12.18 23.10 -19.83
C GLY A 59 12.93 22.32 -18.74
N ALA A 60 13.15 22.89 -17.55
CA ALA A 60 13.82 22.21 -16.44
C ALA A 60 12.82 21.49 -15.52
N PRO A 61 13.07 20.23 -15.11
CA PRO A 61 12.19 19.52 -14.18
C PRO A 61 12.26 20.13 -12.77
N VAL A 62 11.09 20.49 -12.22
CA VAL A 62 10.95 21.11 -10.90
C VAL A 62 9.86 20.40 -10.10
N CYS A 63 10.14 20.11 -8.83
CA CYS A 63 9.12 19.68 -7.88
C CYS A 63 8.17 20.84 -7.57
N ALA A 64 6.98 20.87 -8.20
CA ALA A 64 6.00 21.95 -8.01
C ALA A 64 5.58 22.16 -6.54
N CYS A 65 5.73 21.15 -5.68
CA CYS A 65 5.43 21.30 -4.25
C CYS A 65 6.47 22.12 -3.47
N LEU A 66 7.68 22.33 -4.00
CA LEU A 66 8.73 23.13 -3.33
C LEU A 66 8.84 24.56 -3.87
N MET A 67 8.22 24.83 -5.02
CA MET A 67 8.20 26.15 -5.64
C MET A 67 6.95 26.92 -5.20
N THR A 68 7.07 28.21 -4.92
CA THR A 68 5.89 29.05 -4.68
C THR A 68 5.30 29.51 -6.01
N ALA A 69 3.98 29.69 -6.05
CA ALA A 69 3.28 30.14 -7.25
C ALA A 69 3.78 31.51 -7.74
N GLN A 70 4.31 32.37 -6.87
CA GLN A 70 4.88 33.66 -7.28
C GLN A 70 6.16 33.54 -8.11
N GLN A 71 6.90 32.44 -7.97
CA GLN A 71 8.17 32.27 -8.67
C GLN A 71 8.01 31.96 -10.17
N VAL A 72 6.79 31.60 -10.63
CA VAL A 72 6.56 31.31 -12.06
C VAL A 72 6.18 32.54 -12.88
N GLU A 73 6.15 33.75 -12.30
CA GLU A 73 5.87 34.99 -13.03
C GLU A 73 6.72 35.09 -14.32
N GLY A 74 6.06 35.18 -15.47
CA GLY A 74 6.70 35.26 -16.78
C GLY A 74 7.36 33.97 -17.31
N HIS A 75 7.30 32.87 -16.57
CA HIS A 75 7.92 31.59 -16.97
C HIS A 75 6.91 30.70 -17.73
N ALA A 76 7.42 29.71 -18.46
CA ALA A 76 6.61 28.66 -19.07
C ALA A 76 6.57 27.43 -18.15
N VAL A 77 5.37 26.94 -17.85
CA VAL A 77 5.11 25.73 -17.06
C VAL A 77 4.47 24.67 -17.96
N GLU A 78 5.08 23.50 -18.05
CA GLU A 78 4.56 22.35 -18.80
C GLU A 78 4.25 21.19 -17.84
N THR A 79 3.05 20.65 -17.95
CA THR A 79 2.56 19.47 -17.20
C THR A 79 2.46 18.27 -18.14
N VAL A 80 2.26 17.06 -17.62
CA VAL A 80 2.22 15.85 -18.48
C VAL A 80 1.13 15.96 -19.54
N SER A 81 -0.04 16.50 -19.20
CA SER A 81 -1.17 16.67 -20.12
C SER A 81 -0.85 17.62 -21.28
N GLY A 82 -0.12 18.70 -21.01
CA GLY A 82 0.39 19.61 -22.03
C GLY A 82 1.43 18.95 -22.94
N LEU A 83 2.38 18.22 -22.33
CA LEU A 83 3.43 17.53 -23.06
C LEU A 83 2.88 16.45 -23.99
N VAL A 84 2.04 15.54 -23.50
CA VAL A 84 1.49 14.45 -24.35
C VAL A 84 0.63 14.94 -25.50
N LYS A 85 0.06 16.15 -25.38
CA LYS A 85 -0.77 16.74 -26.41
C LYS A 85 0.05 17.21 -27.62
N ASP A 86 1.11 17.98 -27.37
CA ASP A 86 1.78 18.75 -28.43
C ASP A 86 3.29 18.40 -28.60
N ASP A 87 3.90 17.66 -27.67
CA ASP A 87 5.33 17.29 -27.73
C ASP A 87 5.54 15.88 -28.36
N PRO A 88 6.30 15.77 -29.48
CA PRO A 88 6.57 14.49 -30.14
C PRO A 88 7.37 13.48 -29.30
N VAL A 89 8.28 13.95 -28.45
CA VAL A 89 9.05 13.10 -27.52
C VAL A 89 8.10 12.50 -26.48
N ALA A 90 7.20 13.30 -25.93
CA ALA A 90 6.21 12.83 -24.97
C ALA A 90 5.23 11.81 -25.58
N GLN A 91 4.79 12.02 -26.83
CA GLN A 91 3.92 11.07 -27.54
C GLN A 91 4.62 9.74 -27.81
N ALA A 92 5.87 9.77 -28.27
CA ALA A 92 6.65 8.55 -28.46
C ALA A 92 6.90 7.82 -27.13
N LEU A 93 7.17 8.58 -26.05
CA LEU A 93 7.38 8.02 -24.73
C LEU A 93 6.11 7.39 -24.15
N LEU A 94 4.93 7.98 -24.39
CA LEU A 94 3.63 7.45 -24.00
C LEU A 94 3.43 6.04 -24.58
N GLU A 95 3.69 5.86 -25.87
CA GLU A 95 3.57 4.56 -26.53
C GLU A 95 4.54 3.53 -25.92
N ARG A 96 5.81 3.91 -25.70
CA ARG A 96 6.79 3.03 -25.04
C ARG A 96 6.38 2.65 -23.63
N PHE A 97 5.84 3.58 -22.84
CA PHE A 97 5.36 3.29 -21.49
C PHE A 97 4.18 2.31 -21.50
N GLN A 98 3.27 2.44 -22.47
CA GLN A 98 2.18 1.47 -22.66
C GLN A 98 2.73 0.10 -23.04
N ASP A 99 3.67 0.05 -23.99
CA ASP A 99 4.23 -1.20 -24.50
C ASP A 99 4.99 -2.00 -23.45
N HIS A 100 5.74 -1.32 -22.57
CA HIS A 100 6.47 -1.97 -21.48
C HIS A 100 5.59 -2.33 -20.28
N GLY A 101 4.38 -1.76 -20.19
CA GLY A 101 3.58 -1.78 -18.96
C GLY A 101 4.31 -1.05 -17.83
N ALA A 102 4.91 0.11 -18.14
CA ALA A 102 5.71 0.91 -17.22
C ALA A 102 4.87 1.66 -16.17
N ALA A 103 3.54 1.68 -16.33
CA ALA A 103 2.59 2.16 -15.34
C ALA A 103 1.87 0.99 -14.65
N GLN A 104 1.97 0.92 -13.32
CA GLN A 104 1.16 0.03 -12.48
C GLN A 104 0.03 0.81 -11.81
N CYS A 105 0.26 1.36 -10.61
CA CYS A 105 -0.77 2.19 -9.95
C CYS A 105 -0.98 3.55 -10.63
N GLY A 106 0.04 4.09 -11.30
CA GLY A 106 -0.05 5.28 -12.14
C GLY A 106 0.26 6.61 -11.44
N ILE A 107 0.20 6.71 -10.11
CA ILE A 107 0.33 8.02 -9.42
C ILE A 107 1.69 8.72 -9.64
N CYS A 108 2.79 7.97 -9.76
CA CYS A 108 4.11 8.55 -10.03
C CYS A 108 4.37 8.77 -11.52
N THR A 109 3.54 8.19 -12.39
CA THR A 109 3.79 8.13 -13.83
C THR A 109 3.82 9.51 -14.49
N PRO A 110 2.91 10.46 -14.16
CA PRO A 110 3.02 11.84 -14.65
C PRO A 110 4.39 12.48 -14.40
N GLY A 111 4.89 12.42 -13.15
CA GLY A 111 6.22 12.95 -12.81
C GLY A 111 7.35 12.23 -13.54
N MET A 112 7.26 10.91 -13.72
CA MET A 112 8.22 10.12 -14.51
C MET A 112 8.25 10.56 -15.97
N MET A 113 7.08 10.75 -16.59
CA MET A 113 6.94 11.19 -17.96
C MET A 113 7.57 12.57 -18.16
N VAL A 114 7.25 13.53 -17.27
CA VAL A 114 7.81 14.89 -17.33
C VAL A 114 9.33 14.87 -17.23
N SER A 115 9.91 14.18 -16.24
CA SER A 115 11.37 14.09 -16.08
C SER A 115 12.04 13.39 -17.27
N ALA A 116 11.44 12.32 -17.78
CA ALA A 116 11.95 11.60 -18.94
C ALA A 116 11.90 12.41 -20.23
N VAL A 117 10.85 13.22 -20.44
CA VAL A 117 10.77 14.14 -21.60
C VAL A 117 11.89 15.18 -21.53
N ALA A 118 12.16 15.77 -20.36
CA ALA A 118 13.29 16.69 -20.20
C ALA A 118 14.62 16.03 -20.55
N LEU A 119 14.86 14.79 -20.09
CA LEU A 119 16.04 14.02 -20.47
C LEU A 119 16.11 13.78 -21.98
N LEU A 120 15.04 13.27 -22.58
CA LEU A 120 15.05 12.84 -23.99
C LEU A 120 15.13 14.02 -24.97
N ARG A 121 14.62 15.21 -24.58
CA ARG A 121 14.85 16.46 -25.34
C ARG A 121 16.35 16.80 -25.39
N ALA A 122 17.10 16.54 -24.32
CA ALA A 122 18.53 16.83 -24.23
C ALA A 122 19.43 15.68 -24.73
N THR A 123 19.01 14.42 -24.55
CA THR A 123 19.76 13.21 -24.87
C THR A 123 18.78 12.17 -25.42
N PRO A 124 18.58 12.12 -26.76
CA PRO A 124 17.57 11.24 -27.37
C PRO A 124 17.80 9.73 -27.19
N GLU A 125 19.06 9.32 -27.00
CA GLU A 125 19.47 7.93 -26.79
C GLU A 125 20.30 7.81 -25.50
N PRO A 126 19.68 7.95 -24.31
CA PRO A 126 20.41 7.94 -23.05
C PRO A 126 20.83 6.51 -22.67
N ASP A 127 21.97 6.39 -22.01
CA ASP A 127 22.39 5.13 -21.40
C ASP A 127 21.70 4.91 -20.05
N GLU A 128 21.91 3.72 -19.48
CA GLU A 128 21.26 3.30 -18.24
C GLU A 128 21.57 4.24 -17.07
N THR A 129 22.84 4.61 -16.89
CA THR A 129 23.31 5.51 -15.83
C THR A 129 22.67 6.90 -15.94
N THR A 130 22.58 7.43 -17.15
CA THR A 130 21.96 8.74 -17.41
C THR A 130 20.47 8.72 -17.08
N VAL A 131 19.77 7.64 -17.43
CA VAL A 131 18.35 7.45 -17.06
C VAL A 131 18.18 7.34 -15.54
N GLU A 132 19.03 6.56 -14.85
CA GLU A 132 18.98 6.44 -13.39
C GLU A 132 19.15 7.80 -12.70
N GLN A 133 20.11 8.60 -13.15
CA GLN A 133 20.37 9.93 -12.59
C GLN A 133 19.20 10.89 -12.85
N ALA A 134 18.66 10.91 -14.08
CA ALA A 134 17.56 11.81 -14.44
C ALA A 134 16.24 11.47 -13.72
N LEU A 135 15.99 10.18 -13.47
CA LEU A 135 14.77 9.72 -12.81
C LEU A 135 14.91 9.54 -11.29
N GLY A 136 16.11 9.66 -10.74
CA GLY A 136 16.39 9.45 -9.31
C GLY A 136 15.57 10.34 -8.38
N GLY A 137 15.09 11.49 -8.86
CA GLY A 137 14.20 12.39 -8.12
C GLY A 137 12.71 12.01 -8.13
N VAL A 138 12.32 10.95 -8.85
CA VAL A 138 10.92 10.48 -8.92
C VAL A 138 10.82 9.06 -8.39
N LEU A 139 10.08 8.89 -7.29
CA LEU A 139 9.96 7.60 -6.61
C LEU A 139 8.83 6.75 -7.22
N CYS A 140 9.10 5.46 -7.40
CA CYS A 140 8.10 4.47 -7.77
C CYS A 140 8.14 3.29 -6.79
N ARG A 141 7.00 3.00 -6.15
CA ARG A 141 6.88 1.88 -5.20
C ARG A 141 6.46 0.56 -5.86
N CYS A 142 6.01 0.59 -7.11
CA CYS A 142 5.32 -0.54 -7.75
C CYS A 142 6.20 -1.36 -8.71
N THR A 143 7.01 -0.69 -9.52
CA THR A 143 7.56 -1.30 -10.75
C THR A 143 8.96 -1.88 -10.61
N GLY A 144 9.69 -1.51 -9.55
CA GLY A 144 11.12 -1.83 -9.45
C GLY A 144 11.97 -1.13 -10.53
N TYR A 145 11.47 -0.04 -11.13
CA TYR A 145 12.13 0.84 -12.11
C TYR A 145 12.50 0.23 -13.48
N ARG A 146 12.87 -1.05 -13.57
CA ARG A 146 13.38 -1.69 -14.80
C ARG A 146 12.58 -1.37 -16.06
N LYS A 147 11.26 -1.62 -16.04
CA LYS A 147 10.37 -1.36 -17.19
C LYS A 147 10.23 0.12 -17.55
N ILE A 148 10.34 1.02 -16.57
CA ILE A 148 10.35 2.47 -16.81
C ILE A 148 11.63 2.84 -17.56
N MET A 149 12.78 2.36 -17.06
CA MET A 149 14.07 2.63 -17.67
C MET A 149 14.18 2.06 -19.08
N ASP A 150 13.68 0.83 -19.30
CA ASP A 150 13.64 0.21 -20.62
C ASP A 150 12.80 1.02 -21.61
N ALA A 151 11.67 1.59 -21.16
CA ALA A 151 10.85 2.47 -21.98
C ALA A 151 11.55 3.79 -22.32
N VAL A 152 12.22 4.43 -21.36
CA VAL A 152 12.98 5.68 -21.61
C VAL A 152 14.14 5.44 -22.58
N MET A 153 14.91 4.37 -22.38
CA MET A 153 16.02 3.99 -23.29
C MET A 153 15.54 3.51 -24.66
N GLY A 154 14.24 3.33 -24.89
CA GLY A 154 13.71 2.83 -26.15
C GLY A 154 14.05 1.37 -26.44
N ARG A 155 14.23 0.54 -25.40
CA ARG A 155 14.44 -0.90 -25.58
C ARG A 155 13.17 -1.56 -26.14
N PRO A 156 13.28 -2.64 -26.93
CA PRO A 156 12.12 -3.37 -27.43
C PRO A 156 11.24 -3.88 -26.28
N ALA A 157 9.93 -3.65 -26.38
CA ALA A 157 8.96 -4.23 -25.46
C ALA A 157 8.62 -5.67 -25.85
N ASN A 158 8.27 -6.49 -24.86
CA ASN A 158 7.85 -7.88 -25.07
C ASN A 158 6.32 -7.99 -25.04
N LEU A 159 5.65 -7.32 -25.98
CA LEU A 159 4.23 -7.54 -26.23
C LEU A 159 4.06 -8.74 -27.18
N TYR A 160 3.11 -9.61 -26.88
CA TYR A 160 2.78 -10.74 -27.74
C TYR A 160 1.32 -11.16 -27.57
N GLY A 161 0.74 -11.62 -28.68
CA GLY A 161 -0.60 -12.19 -28.73
C GLY A 161 -1.73 -11.17 -28.98
N HIS A 162 -2.97 -11.63 -28.80
CA HIS A 162 -4.20 -10.91 -29.14
C HIS A 162 -5.05 -10.58 -27.91
N GLY A 163 -4.53 -10.85 -26.72
CA GLY A 163 -5.22 -10.60 -25.44
C GLY A 163 -5.83 -11.86 -24.84
N ASP A 164 -5.36 -13.03 -25.25
CA ASP A 164 -5.74 -14.29 -24.61
C ASP A 164 -5.07 -14.46 -23.24
N VAL A 165 -5.57 -15.42 -22.45
CA VAL A 165 -4.94 -15.77 -21.17
C VAL A 165 -3.49 -16.19 -21.39
N GLY A 166 -2.57 -15.44 -20.79
CA GLY A 166 -1.12 -15.64 -20.90
C GLY A 166 -0.42 -14.64 -21.84
N ASP A 167 -1.17 -13.94 -22.70
CA ASP A 167 -0.60 -12.93 -23.60
C ASP A 167 -0.12 -11.68 -22.85
N ALA A 168 0.98 -11.10 -23.33
CA ALA A 168 1.46 -9.81 -22.88
C ALA A 168 0.88 -8.70 -23.76
N ILE A 169 -0.16 -8.03 -23.27
CA ILE A 169 -0.82 -6.90 -23.93
C ILE A 169 -0.57 -5.58 -23.19
N ARG A 170 -0.83 -4.46 -23.87
CA ARG A 170 -0.99 -3.16 -23.20
C ARG A 170 -2.08 -3.27 -22.15
N ARG A 171 -1.83 -2.68 -20.98
CA ARG A 171 -2.82 -2.67 -19.90
C ARG A 171 -4.05 -1.85 -20.32
N LEU A 172 -5.24 -2.34 -19.99
CA LEU A 172 -6.51 -1.67 -20.32
C LEU A 172 -6.64 -0.31 -19.61
N ASP A 173 -6.02 -0.16 -18.44
CA ASP A 173 -5.99 1.04 -17.61
C ASP A 173 -4.69 1.87 -17.79
N GLY A 174 -3.85 1.53 -18.77
CA GLY A 174 -2.51 2.11 -18.89
C GLY A 174 -2.49 3.56 -19.38
N ALA A 175 -3.28 3.87 -20.42
CA ALA A 175 -3.23 5.16 -21.10
C ALA A 175 -3.61 6.34 -20.19
N GLU A 176 -4.68 6.21 -19.41
CA GLU A 176 -5.16 7.26 -18.50
C GLU A 176 -4.15 7.54 -17.38
N LYS A 177 -3.45 6.51 -16.90
CA LYS A 177 -2.38 6.64 -15.89
C LYS A 177 -1.16 7.37 -16.43
N ILE A 178 -0.77 7.11 -17.68
CA ILE A 178 0.42 7.73 -18.29
C ILE A 178 0.15 9.19 -18.67
N THR A 179 -1.05 9.48 -19.18
CA THR A 179 -1.46 10.84 -19.56
C THR A 179 -1.89 11.70 -18.37
N GLY A 180 -1.97 11.13 -17.16
CA GLY A 180 -2.38 11.82 -15.94
C GLY A 180 -3.89 12.03 -15.79
N GLN A 181 -4.70 11.41 -16.64
CA GLN A 181 -6.17 11.49 -16.64
C GLN A 181 -6.83 10.61 -15.58
N GLU A 182 -6.16 9.54 -15.12
CA GLU A 182 -6.63 8.73 -14.00
C GLU A 182 -6.83 9.62 -12.75
N ALA A 183 -8.02 9.53 -12.16
CA ALA A 183 -8.42 10.35 -11.02
C ALA A 183 -8.22 9.58 -9.70
N PHE A 184 -7.32 10.09 -8.88
CA PHE A 184 -7.00 9.58 -7.55
C PHE A 184 -7.89 10.21 -6.46
N GLY A 185 -7.75 9.78 -5.20
CA GLY A 185 -8.69 10.16 -4.13
C GLY A 185 -8.79 11.69 -3.90
N ASP A 186 -7.69 12.42 -4.06
CA ASP A 186 -7.67 13.89 -3.95
C ASP A 186 -8.13 14.59 -5.24
N ASP A 187 -8.10 13.89 -6.38
CA ASP A 187 -8.40 14.46 -7.70
C ASP A 187 -9.91 14.52 -7.98
N VAL A 188 -10.75 13.84 -7.19
CA VAL A 188 -12.20 13.76 -7.46
C VAL A 188 -13.03 14.84 -6.76
N ALA A 189 -12.47 15.51 -5.76
CA ALA A 189 -13.18 16.54 -5.01
C ALA A 189 -13.30 17.85 -5.82
N PRO A 190 -14.48 18.46 -5.96
CA PRO A 190 -14.59 19.77 -6.63
C PRO A 190 -13.84 20.88 -5.88
N PRO A 191 -13.35 21.93 -6.57
CA PRO A 191 -12.77 23.10 -5.91
C PRO A 191 -13.71 23.73 -4.88
N GLY A 192 -13.18 24.21 -3.76
CA GLY A 192 -13.95 24.86 -2.69
C GLY A 192 -14.71 23.91 -1.75
N THR A 193 -14.58 22.59 -1.93
CA THR A 193 -15.11 21.57 -1.01
C THR A 193 -14.55 21.76 0.40
N LEU A 194 -15.35 21.52 1.44
CA LEU A 194 -14.87 21.56 2.84
C LEU A 194 -13.72 20.55 3.04
N GLU A 195 -12.74 20.91 3.86
CA GLU A 195 -11.61 20.06 4.20
C GLU A 195 -11.69 19.61 5.67
N ILE A 196 -11.03 18.50 6.00
CA ILE A 196 -10.95 17.95 7.36
C ILE A 196 -9.50 18.06 7.85
N ARG A 197 -9.30 18.64 9.05
CA ARG A 197 -8.06 18.54 9.83
C ARG A 197 -8.31 17.68 11.06
N LEU A 198 -7.53 16.61 11.22
CA LEU A 198 -7.59 15.80 12.45
C LEU A 198 -6.67 16.38 13.52
N ILE A 199 -7.19 16.49 14.74
CA ILE A 199 -6.40 16.74 15.93
C ILE A 199 -5.94 15.39 16.46
N ARG A 200 -4.63 15.16 16.44
CA ARG A 200 -4.03 13.87 16.75
C ARG A 200 -3.14 13.96 17.99
N SER A 201 -3.07 12.86 18.73
CA SER A 201 -2.19 12.77 19.90
C SER A 201 -0.73 12.90 19.52
N PRO A 202 0.02 13.79 20.19
CA PRO A 202 1.47 13.86 20.05
C PRO A 202 2.19 12.82 20.92
N HIS A 203 1.48 12.04 21.75
CA HIS A 203 2.04 11.10 22.71
C HIS A 203 1.75 9.65 22.34
N ALA A 204 2.62 8.72 22.73
CA ALA A 204 2.38 7.29 22.54
C ALA A 204 1.25 6.76 23.43
N HIS A 205 1.03 7.37 24.59
CA HIS A 205 -0.07 7.07 25.49
C HIS A 205 -0.39 8.33 26.30
N ALA A 206 -1.64 8.77 26.29
CA ALA A 206 -2.05 9.96 27.04
C ALA A 206 -3.55 9.97 27.32
N ASP A 207 -3.94 10.44 28.49
CA ASP A 207 -5.30 10.94 28.72
C ASP A 207 -5.41 12.37 28.16
N PHE A 208 -6.61 12.80 27.80
CA PHE A 208 -6.83 14.16 27.30
C PHE A 208 -8.18 14.73 27.71
N THR A 209 -8.27 16.06 27.71
CA THR A 209 -9.52 16.79 27.90
C THR A 209 -9.67 17.86 26.84
N LEU A 210 -10.87 17.97 26.27
CA LEU A 210 -11.25 19.03 25.34
C LEU A 210 -11.80 20.23 26.13
N GLY A 211 -11.30 21.43 25.82
CA GLY A 211 -11.78 22.70 26.37
C GLY A 211 -13.04 23.21 25.68
N ASP A 212 -13.19 24.53 25.55
CA ASP A 212 -14.33 25.15 24.86
C ASP A 212 -14.20 25.06 23.33
N ILE A 213 -14.44 23.86 22.79
CA ILE A 213 -14.42 23.61 21.34
C ILE A 213 -15.55 24.33 20.60
N ALA A 214 -16.68 24.60 21.25
CA ALA A 214 -17.81 25.29 20.63
C ALA A 214 -17.52 26.79 20.48
N GLY A 215 -16.99 27.43 21.53
CA GLY A 215 -16.50 28.80 21.47
C GLY A 215 -15.35 28.95 20.49
N PHE A 216 -14.42 27.99 20.44
CA PHE A 216 -13.35 27.96 19.44
C PHE A 216 -13.93 27.92 18.01
N ALA A 217 -14.84 26.99 17.71
CA ALA A 217 -15.48 26.90 16.38
C ALA A 217 -16.20 28.20 15.99
N ALA A 218 -16.90 28.84 16.92
CA ALA A 218 -17.59 30.10 16.68
C ALA A 218 -16.63 31.30 16.46
N ALA A 219 -15.44 31.25 17.07
CA ALA A 219 -14.44 32.29 16.97
C ALA A 219 -13.49 32.13 15.77
N THR A 220 -13.41 30.95 15.17
CA THR A 220 -12.51 30.66 14.03
C THR A 220 -13.26 30.76 12.70
N PRO A 221 -13.01 31.81 11.87
CA PRO A 221 -13.70 31.98 10.60
C PRO A 221 -13.49 30.80 9.65
N GLY A 222 -14.56 30.35 9.00
CA GLY A 222 -14.51 29.27 8.02
C GLY A 222 -14.55 27.85 8.61
N VAL A 223 -14.50 27.69 9.94
CA VAL A 223 -14.83 26.40 10.58
C VAL A 223 -16.34 26.18 10.52
N ALA A 224 -16.75 25.07 9.89
CA ALA A 224 -18.15 24.69 9.75
C ALA A 224 -18.63 23.87 10.94
N THR A 225 -17.82 22.91 11.41
CA THR A 225 -18.12 22.10 12.58
C THR A 225 -16.86 21.43 13.15
N ILE A 226 -16.93 20.95 14.38
CA ILE A 226 -15.90 20.13 15.02
C ILE A 226 -16.58 18.86 15.50
N LEU A 227 -16.05 17.71 15.08
CA LEU A 227 -16.56 16.39 15.44
C LEU A 227 -15.66 15.78 16.52
N THR A 228 -16.30 15.17 17.51
CA THR A 228 -15.65 14.41 18.58
C THR A 228 -16.23 12.99 18.64
N ALA A 229 -15.74 12.14 19.53
CA ALA A 229 -16.35 10.83 19.77
C ALA A 229 -17.86 10.89 20.09
N LYS A 230 -18.34 12.02 20.66
CA LYS A 230 -19.76 12.25 20.98
C LYS A 230 -20.62 12.50 19.73
N ASP A 231 -20.02 12.83 18.60
CA ASP A 231 -20.71 13.07 17.33
C ASP A 231 -20.85 11.80 16.49
N VAL A 232 -20.28 10.67 16.92
CA VAL A 232 -20.44 9.37 16.26
C VAL A 232 -21.87 8.88 16.49
N PRO A 233 -22.74 8.79 15.47
CA PRO A 233 -24.16 8.47 15.69
C PRO A 233 -24.42 6.99 16.02
N GLY A 234 -23.59 6.10 15.47
CA GLY A 234 -23.65 4.65 15.69
C GLY A 234 -22.56 4.18 16.65
N ARG A 235 -21.69 3.28 16.18
CA ARG A 235 -20.61 2.70 16.99
C ARG A 235 -19.30 3.45 16.75
N ASN A 236 -18.70 3.99 17.81
CA ASN A 236 -17.35 4.56 17.78
C ASN A 236 -16.26 3.48 17.73
N LEU A 237 -16.38 2.50 16.82
CA LEU A 237 -15.40 1.45 16.59
C LEU A 237 -15.41 0.99 15.14
N PHE A 238 -14.22 0.80 14.58
CA PHE A 238 -14.00 0.16 13.29
C PHE A 238 -12.87 -0.87 13.36
N GLY A 239 -12.81 -1.73 12.36
CA GLY A 239 -11.81 -2.79 12.24
C GLY A 239 -12.13 -3.71 11.07
N VAL A 240 -11.13 -4.47 10.64
CA VAL A 240 -11.18 -5.28 9.42
C VAL A 240 -11.58 -6.74 9.65
N ILE A 241 -11.51 -7.21 10.90
CA ILE A 241 -11.96 -8.54 11.32
C ILE A 241 -13.09 -8.35 12.34
N PRO A 242 -14.33 -8.80 12.05
CA PRO A 242 -15.50 -8.53 12.89
C PRO A 242 -15.31 -8.84 14.38
N ASP A 243 -14.75 -10.00 14.72
CA ASP A 243 -14.53 -10.45 16.11
C ASP A 243 -13.39 -9.69 16.83
N PHE A 244 -12.65 -8.85 16.11
CA PHE A 244 -11.51 -8.08 16.63
C PHE A 244 -11.67 -6.57 16.37
N VAL A 245 -12.87 -6.08 16.09
CA VAL A 245 -13.14 -4.64 15.94
C VAL A 245 -12.93 -3.93 17.27
N ASP A 246 -11.90 -3.08 17.35
CA ASP A 246 -11.44 -2.48 18.60
C ASP A 246 -10.88 -1.05 18.47
N GLN A 247 -10.76 -0.50 17.26
CA GLN A 247 -10.19 0.83 17.05
C GLN A 247 -11.29 1.90 17.03
N PRO A 248 -11.21 2.94 17.87
CA PRO A 248 -12.20 4.03 17.85
C PRO A 248 -12.03 4.93 16.63
N VAL A 249 -13.13 5.53 16.16
CA VAL A 249 -13.08 6.56 15.11
C VAL A 249 -12.37 7.79 15.63
N LEU A 250 -12.77 8.26 16.82
CA LEU A 250 -12.13 9.31 17.58
C LEU A 250 -11.98 8.79 19.01
N ALA A 251 -10.79 8.94 19.60
CA ALA A 251 -10.57 8.57 20.99
C ALA A 251 -11.49 9.37 21.92
N GLU A 252 -11.93 8.75 23.02
CA GLU A 252 -12.92 9.34 23.93
C GLU A 252 -12.27 10.12 25.08
N THR A 253 -11.33 9.49 25.77
CA THR A 253 -10.64 10.06 26.94
C THR A 253 -9.14 9.77 26.96
N THR A 254 -8.72 8.69 26.29
CA THR A 254 -7.35 8.19 26.31
C THR A 254 -6.94 7.79 24.90
N THR A 255 -5.76 8.23 24.49
CA THR A 255 -5.10 7.81 23.25
C THR A 255 -4.05 6.76 23.56
N ARG A 256 -4.04 5.67 22.78
CA ARG A 256 -3.21 4.47 22.91
C ARG A 256 -2.00 4.48 21.99
N PHE A 257 -1.91 5.39 21.02
CA PHE A 257 -0.73 5.56 20.18
C PHE A 257 -0.54 7.01 19.68
N ARG A 258 0.70 7.35 19.32
CA ARG A 258 1.05 8.63 18.71
C ARG A 258 0.38 8.74 17.34
N GLY A 259 -0.45 9.75 17.14
CA GLY A 259 -1.20 9.96 15.91
C GLY A 259 -2.68 9.57 16.00
N GLU A 260 -3.13 9.03 17.12
CA GLU A 260 -4.55 8.72 17.30
C GLU A 260 -5.40 10.00 17.31
N PRO A 261 -6.48 10.07 16.51
CA PRO A 261 -7.29 11.27 16.40
C PRO A 261 -8.26 11.40 17.59
N VAL A 262 -8.40 12.62 18.12
CA VAL A 262 -9.32 12.97 19.22
C VAL A 262 -10.47 13.89 18.77
N ALA A 263 -10.26 14.65 17.70
CA ALA A 263 -11.28 15.49 17.09
C ALA A 263 -11.01 15.69 15.58
N ALA A 264 -12.05 16.06 14.84
CA ALA A 264 -11.97 16.44 13.43
C ALA A 264 -12.55 17.84 13.24
N VAL A 265 -11.71 18.80 12.82
CA VAL A 265 -12.12 20.15 12.46
C VAL A 265 -12.50 20.15 10.98
N VAL A 266 -13.73 20.55 10.67
CA VAL A 266 -14.26 20.61 9.31
C VAL A 266 -14.48 22.07 8.94
N GLY A 267 -13.91 22.52 7.83
CA GLY A 267 -13.98 23.94 7.45
C GLY A 267 -13.65 24.21 5.99
N THR A 268 -13.69 25.47 5.59
CA THR A 268 -13.28 25.89 4.25
C THR A 268 -11.80 25.57 4.01
N PRO A 269 -11.37 25.39 2.75
CA PRO A 269 -9.96 25.17 2.43
C PRO A 269 -9.02 26.21 3.04
N ASP A 270 -9.40 27.49 3.02
CA ASP A 270 -8.57 28.54 3.62
C ASP A 270 -8.43 28.37 5.13
N ALA A 271 -9.53 28.10 5.84
CA ALA A 271 -9.50 27.89 7.29
C ALA A 271 -8.62 26.70 7.67
N ILE A 272 -8.79 25.56 6.99
CA ILE A 272 -8.05 24.33 7.28
C ILE A 272 -6.57 24.45 6.92
N ARG A 273 -6.22 25.09 5.80
CA ARG A 273 -4.81 25.28 5.40
C ARG A 273 -4.06 26.25 6.30
N SER A 274 -4.76 27.20 6.93
CA SER A 274 -4.18 28.13 7.92
C SER A 274 -4.20 27.58 9.36
N PHE A 275 -4.81 26.41 9.58
CA PHE A 275 -5.03 25.87 10.91
C PHE A 275 -3.72 25.41 11.56
N ALA A 276 -3.44 25.89 12.77
CA ALA A 276 -2.34 25.41 13.59
C ALA A 276 -2.88 24.49 14.69
N ASP A 277 -2.37 23.26 14.76
CA ASP A 277 -2.85 22.26 15.74
C ASP A 277 -2.71 22.72 17.19
N GLY A 278 -1.73 23.60 17.49
CA GLY A 278 -1.51 24.16 18.83
C GLY A 278 -2.59 25.14 19.30
N ASP A 279 -3.40 25.67 18.39
CA ASP A 279 -4.50 26.57 18.74
C ASP A 279 -5.75 25.82 19.20
N PHE A 280 -5.83 24.51 18.92
CA PHE A 280 -6.97 23.69 19.30
C PHE A 280 -7.01 23.49 20.82
N PRO A 281 -8.17 23.70 21.49
CA PRO A 281 -8.27 23.63 22.95
C PRO A 281 -8.28 22.17 23.44
N VAL A 282 -7.10 21.53 23.46
CA VAL A 282 -6.87 20.20 24.03
C VAL A 282 -5.76 20.26 25.07
N THR A 283 -5.98 19.61 26.21
CA THR A 283 -4.96 19.39 27.24
C THR A 283 -4.59 17.92 27.29
N TRP A 284 -3.29 17.62 27.29
CA TRP A 284 -2.74 16.27 27.31
C TRP A 284 -2.13 15.93 28.67
N HIS A 285 -2.36 14.70 29.12
CA HIS A 285 -1.75 14.11 30.30
C HIS A 285 -1.03 12.82 29.88
N GLU A 286 0.27 12.92 29.60
CA GLU A 286 1.08 11.79 29.13
C GLU A 286 1.14 10.65 30.17
N ARG A 287 1.06 9.42 29.67
CA ARG A 287 1.12 8.18 30.44
C ARG A 287 2.30 7.33 30.00
N SER A 288 2.71 6.39 30.85
CA SER A 288 3.71 5.38 30.49
C SER A 288 3.23 4.55 29.31
N ALA A 289 4.11 4.34 28.33
CA ALA A 289 3.83 3.62 27.10
C ALA A 289 4.79 2.44 26.94
N ALA A 290 4.28 1.29 26.49
CA ALA A 290 5.08 0.15 26.08
C ALA A 290 5.24 0.16 24.56
N LEU A 291 6.46 0.27 24.04
CA LEU A 291 6.75 0.39 22.61
C LEU A 291 7.34 -0.90 22.01
N THR A 292 7.73 -1.84 22.86
CA THR A 292 8.21 -3.17 22.46
C THR A 292 7.30 -4.27 23.01
N VAL A 293 7.41 -5.46 22.41
CA VAL A 293 6.71 -6.66 22.89
C VAL A 293 7.08 -6.97 24.34
N ALA A 294 8.38 -6.93 24.66
CA ALA A 294 8.88 -7.26 25.99
C ALA A 294 8.34 -6.30 27.07
N GLU A 295 8.32 -4.99 26.77
CA GLU A 295 7.71 -3.99 27.66
C GLU A 295 6.21 -4.27 27.87
N ALA A 296 5.48 -4.52 26.78
CA ALA A 296 4.03 -4.70 26.83
C ALA A 296 3.60 -5.93 27.63
N GLN A 297 4.38 -7.01 27.60
CA GLN A 297 4.09 -8.22 28.40
C GLN A 297 4.20 -7.99 29.92
N THR A 298 4.85 -6.91 30.34
CA THR A 298 5.04 -6.54 31.75
C THR A 298 4.26 -5.28 32.16
N ALA A 299 3.70 -4.56 31.20
CA ALA A 299 2.90 -3.37 31.41
C ALA A 299 1.45 -3.72 31.78
N ASP A 300 0.69 -2.71 32.21
CA ASP A 300 -0.75 -2.83 32.34
C ASP A 300 -1.40 -3.20 31.00
N ASP A 301 -2.51 -3.93 31.07
CA ASP A 301 -3.27 -4.32 29.88
C ASP A 301 -3.80 -3.06 29.17
N LEU A 302 -3.43 -2.88 27.90
CA LEU A 302 -3.88 -1.79 27.04
C LEU A 302 -5.38 -1.88 26.73
N HIS A 303 -5.90 -3.12 26.73
CA HIS A 303 -7.30 -3.46 26.53
C HIS A 303 -7.80 -4.32 27.69
N PRO A 304 -8.90 -3.97 28.38
CA PRO A 304 -9.36 -4.66 29.60
C PRO A 304 -9.59 -6.18 29.47
N HIS A 305 -9.81 -6.68 28.26
CA HIS A 305 -10.12 -8.09 27.99
C HIS A 305 -8.95 -8.86 27.34
N ARG A 306 -7.75 -8.28 27.32
CA ARG A 306 -6.57 -8.87 26.67
C ARG A 306 -5.39 -8.95 27.64
N THR A 307 -5.50 -9.88 28.57
CA THR A 307 -4.50 -10.11 29.63
C THR A 307 -3.11 -10.37 29.07
N GLY A 308 -2.10 -9.71 29.65
CA GLY A 308 -0.72 -9.76 29.21
C GLY A 308 -0.50 -9.09 27.85
N ASN A 309 -1.40 -8.17 27.48
CA ASN A 309 -1.44 -7.53 26.16
C ASN A 309 -1.51 -8.50 24.97
N GLN A 310 -1.89 -9.76 25.18
CA GLN A 310 -1.98 -10.76 24.12
C GLN A 310 -3.29 -10.60 23.34
N MET A 311 -3.20 -10.20 22.08
CA MET A 311 -4.35 -10.06 21.18
C MET A 311 -4.93 -11.42 20.80
N CYS A 312 -4.12 -12.30 20.21
CA CYS A 312 -4.46 -13.70 19.93
C CYS A 312 -3.19 -14.52 19.66
N ARG A 313 -3.37 -15.84 19.51
CA ARG A 313 -2.32 -16.81 19.22
C ARG A 313 -2.78 -17.75 18.12
N GLY A 314 -1.86 -18.12 17.22
CA GLY A 314 -2.02 -19.25 16.31
C GLY A 314 -0.94 -20.30 16.54
N MET A 315 -1.26 -21.56 16.23
CA MET A 315 -0.37 -22.69 16.38
C MET A 315 -0.62 -23.72 15.27
N VAL A 316 0.45 -24.29 14.73
CA VAL A 316 0.40 -25.49 13.87
C VAL A 316 1.38 -26.51 14.44
N THR A 317 0.95 -27.76 14.56
CA THR A 317 1.80 -28.86 14.98
C THR A 317 1.51 -30.15 14.21
N CYS A 318 2.56 -30.89 13.87
CA CYS A 318 2.49 -32.25 13.35
C CYS A 318 3.72 -33.05 13.78
N GLY A 319 3.59 -34.38 13.86
CA GLY A 319 4.67 -35.26 14.31
C GLY A 319 5.11 -35.02 15.75
N ASP A 320 6.40 -35.26 16.04
CA ASP A 320 7.02 -35.06 17.35
C ASP A 320 8.33 -34.25 17.18
N PRO A 321 8.25 -32.90 17.11
CA PRO A 321 9.41 -32.05 16.82
C PRO A 321 10.48 -32.12 17.91
N GLU A 322 10.10 -32.32 19.17
CA GLU A 322 11.03 -32.42 20.29
C GLU A 322 11.94 -33.65 20.10
N LYS A 323 11.36 -34.84 19.95
CA LYS A 323 12.13 -36.06 19.70
C LYS A 323 12.92 -36.00 18.40
N ALA A 324 12.37 -35.39 17.35
CA ALA A 324 13.05 -35.28 16.07
C ALA A 324 14.26 -34.35 16.13
N LEU A 325 14.20 -33.28 16.92
CA LEU A 325 15.33 -32.38 17.14
C LEU A 325 16.39 -33.00 18.06
N GLU A 326 16.01 -33.81 19.05
CA GLU A 326 16.94 -34.58 19.88
C GLU A 326 17.70 -35.64 19.07
N ALA A 327 17.02 -36.26 18.11
CA ALA A 327 17.59 -37.30 17.25
C ALA A 327 18.31 -36.75 15.99
N ALA A 328 18.29 -35.43 15.76
CA ALA A 328 18.95 -34.83 14.61
C ALA A 328 20.48 -34.88 14.73
N ASP A 329 21.16 -35.16 13.62
CA ASP A 329 22.63 -35.19 13.58
C ASP A 329 23.24 -33.79 13.74
N VAL A 330 22.55 -32.77 13.17
CA VAL A 330 22.94 -31.37 13.27
C VAL A 330 21.72 -30.52 13.58
N THR A 331 21.86 -29.59 14.53
CA THR A 331 20.86 -28.56 14.81
C THR A 331 21.44 -27.16 14.70
N VAL A 332 20.60 -26.21 14.29
CA VAL A 332 20.86 -24.78 14.31
C VAL A 332 19.72 -24.07 15.03
N GLU A 333 20.03 -22.94 15.65
CA GLU A 333 19.06 -22.10 16.35
C GLU A 333 19.43 -20.64 16.10
N GLY A 334 18.41 -19.80 15.93
CA GLY A 334 18.59 -18.36 15.72
C GLY A 334 17.50 -17.53 16.37
N HIS A 335 17.87 -16.30 16.73
CA HIS A 335 16.98 -15.25 17.22
C HIS A 335 17.00 -14.10 16.22
N PHE A 336 15.83 -13.75 15.68
CA PHE A 336 15.65 -12.77 14.63
C PHE A 336 14.67 -11.70 15.09
N THR A 337 14.98 -10.45 14.78
CA THR A 337 14.06 -9.34 15.03
C THR A 337 13.86 -8.52 13.76
N SER A 338 12.66 -7.95 13.61
CA SER A 338 12.36 -7.01 12.53
C SER A 338 11.70 -5.75 13.07
N GLY A 339 12.09 -4.60 12.54
CA GLY A 339 11.44 -3.31 12.85
C GLY A 339 10.16 -3.08 12.05
N PHE A 340 9.58 -1.90 12.24
CA PHE A 340 8.49 -1.42 11.40
C PHE A 340 8.94 -1.22 9.95
N VAL A 341 8.10 -1.64 9.01
CA VAL A 341 8.26 -1.32 7.59
C VAL A 341 7.02 -0.58 7.12
N GLU A 342 7.25 0.61 6.55
CA GLU A 342 6.20 1.43 5.97
C GLU A 342 5.94 1.04 4.51
N HIS A 343 4.66 0.95 4.14
CA HIS A 343 4.21 0.64 2.79
C HIS A 343 4.75 1.65 1.78
N ALA A 344 4.76 2.94 2.16
CA ALA A 344 5.30 4.05 1.39
C ALA A 344 4.74 4.10 -0.04
N TYR A 345 3.44 3.80 -0.19
CA TYR A 345 2.71 4.13 -1.42
C TYR A 345 2.77 5.63 -1.69
N ILE A 346 2.86 6.02 -2.95
CA ILE A 346 3.14 7.40 -3.34
C ILE A 346 1.91 8.28 -3.11
N GLU A 347 0.69 7.79 -3.34
CA GLU A 347 -0.56 8.47 -2.99
C GLU A 347 -0.94 8.18 -1.53
N PRO A 348 -0.93 9.18 -0.63
CA PRO A 348 -1.49 9.02 0.72
C PRO A 348 -2.96 8.60 0.70
N GLU A 349 -3.54 8.39 1.88
CA GLU A 349 -4.98 8.20 2.03
C GLU A 349 -5.69 9.48 1.61
N ALA A 350 -6.65 9.35 0.69
CA ALA A 350 -7.38 10.48 0.15
C ALA A 350 -8.80 10.07 -0.23
N GLY A 351 -9.73 11.01 -0.11
CA GLY A 351 -11.09 10.83 -0.57
C GLY A 351 -11.97 12.06 -0.44
N TYR A 352 -13.20 11.88 -0.92
CA TYR A 352 -14.25 12.87 -1.03
C TYR A 352 -15.58 12.21 -0.67
N ALA A 353 -16.43 12.91 0.07
CA ALA A 353 -17.78 12.47 0.39
C ALA A 353 -18.81 13.54 0.12
N ARG A 354 -20.03 13.10 -0.22
CA ARG A 354 -21.20 13.97 -0.43
C ARG A 354 -22.48 13.25 -0.02
N MET A 355 -23.52 14.04 0.24
CA MET A 355 -24.87 13.53 0.42
C MET A 355 -25.60 13.49 -0.93
N VAL A 356 -26.18 12.33 -1.28
CA VAL A 356 -27.00 12.13 -2.48
C VAL A 356 -28.27 11.40 -2.09
N ASP A 357 -29.43 12.02 -2.29
CA ASP A 357 -30.74 11.44 -1.98
C ASP A 357 -30.85 10.87 -0.55
N GLY A 358 -30.23 11.55 0.42
CA GLY A 358 -30.21 11.15 1.84
C GLY A 358 -29.20 10.04 2.18
N ARG A 359 -28.38 9.60 1.21
CA ARG A 359 -27.31 8.62 1.38
C ARG A 359 -25.95 9.31 1.38
N VAL A 360 -24.96 8.72 2.04
CA VAL A 360 -23.57 9.16 1.93
C VAL A 360 -22.87 8.42 0.79
N GLU A 361 -22.36 9.15 -0.18
CA GLU A 361 -21.47 8.62 -1.22
C GLU A 361 -20.04 9.00 -0.89
N ILE A 362 -19.13 8.03 -0.90
CA ILE A 362 -17.70 8.23 -0.63
C ILE A 362 -16.89 7.75 -1.82
N LEU A 363 -16.09 8.65 -2.39
CA LEU A 363 -15.08 8.36 -3.40
C LEU A 363 -13.72 8.36 -2.72
N ALA A 364 -13.03 7.22 -2.64
CA ALA A 364 -11.75 7.13 -1.93
C ALA A 364 -10.82 6.07 -2.50
N CYS A 365 -9.52 6.21 -2.25
CA CYS A 365 -8.55 5.17 -2.55
C CYS A 365 -8.67 4.01 -1.55
N THR A 366 -9.07 2.82 -1.99
CA THR A 366 -9.34 1.67 -1.11
C THR A 366 -9.03 0.33 -1.77
N GLN A 367 -8.72 -0.69 -0.98
CA GLN A 367 -8.60 -2.09 -1.41
C GLN A 367 -9.86 -2.91 -1.10
N ALA A 368 -10.82 -2.37 -0.34
CA ALA A 368 -11.93 -3.13 0.25
C ALA A 368 -13.24 -2.31 0.36
N PRO A 369 -13.83 -1.87 -0.77
CA PRO A 369 -15.00 -0.98 -0.75
C PRO A 369 -16.21 -1.51 0.03
N ILE A 370 -16.46 -2.82 0.01
CA ILE A 370 -17.57 -3.43 0.76
C ILE A 370 -17.31 -3.37 2.27
N MET A 371 -16.07 -3.58 2.70
CA MET A 371 -15.70 -3.46 4.12
C MET A 371 -15.78 -2.01 4.58
N ASP A 372 -15.36 -1.06 3.73
CA ASP A 372 -15.51 0.38 3.99
C ASP A 372 -16.98 0.76 4.19
N ARG A 373 -17.87 0.28 3.31
CA ARG A 373 -19.32 0.51 3.40
C ARG A 373 -19.88 0.03 4.72
N ASP A 374 -19.56 -1.21 5.09
CA ASP A 374 -20.11 -1.85 6.29
C ASP A 374 -19.57 -1.18 7.57
N ALA A 375 -18.29 -0.78 7.59
CA ALA A 375 -17.71 -0.03 8.68
C ALA A 375 -18.36 1.36 8.83
N VAL A 376 -18.51 2.11 7.73
CA VAL A 376 -19.15 3.43 7.73
C VAL A 376 -20.61 3.35 8.15
N ALA A 377 -21.36 2.35 7.68
CA ALA A 377 -22.75 2.14 8.08
C ALA A 377 -22.86 1.90 9.60
N GLY A 378 -21.96 1.09 10.16
CA GLY A 378 -21.88 0.86 11.62
C GLY A 378 -21.52 2.12 12.41
N ILE A 379 -20.62 2.96 11.89
CA ILE A 379 -20.23 4.24 12.50
C ILE A 379 -21.37 5.25 12.49
N LEU A 380 -22.10 5.33 11.37
CA LEU A 380 -23.24 6.23 11.22
C LEU A 380 -24.54 5.70 11.86
N GLY A 381 -24.59 4.42 12.23
CA GLY A 381 -25.79 3.79 12.80
C GLY A 381 -26.93 3.64 11.78
N VAL A 382 -26.59 3.47 10.50
CA VAL A 382 -27.54 3.37 9.38
C VAL A 382 -27.44 2.01 8.69
N SER A 383 -28.40 1.69 7.82
CA SER A 383 -28.30 0.51 6.95
C SER A 383 -27.16 0.66 5.95
N THR A 384 -26.56 -0.46 5.52
CA THR A 384 -25.55 -0.47 4.45
C THR A 384 -26.03 0.19 3.17
N ASP A 385 -27.34 0.12 2.88
CA ASP A 385 -27.94 0.77 1.72
C ASP A 385 -27.88 2.30 1.79
N ALA A 386 -27.68 2.91 2.97
CA ALA A 386 -27.51 4.35 3.11
C ALA A 386 -26.08 4.84 2.82
N VAL A 387 -25.16 3.92 2.49
CA VAL A 387 -23.74 4.17 2.23
C VAL A 387 -23.37 3.59 0.86
N ARG A 388 -22.69 4.38 0.03
CA ARG A 388 -22.12 3.93 -1.23
C ARG A 388 -20.65 4.26 -1.30
N ILE A 389 -19.82 3.28 -1.61
CA ILE A 389 -18.37 3.47 -1.81
C ILE A 389 -18.06 3.31 -3.30
N LEU A 390 -17.39 4.31 -3.86
CA LEU A 390 -16.89 4.34 -5.23
C LEU A 390 -15.35 4.45 -5.18
N PRO A 391 -14.61 3.34 -5.28
CA PRO A 391 -13.16 3.38 -5.39
C PRO A 391 -12.67 4.35 -6.47
N THR A 392 -11.68 5.17 -6.12
CA THR A 392 -10.92 5.97 -7.10
C THR A 392 -9.71 5.19 -7.60
N GLY A 393 -8.97 5.76 -8.57
CA GLY A 393 -7.60 5.38 -8.80
C GLY A 393 -6.84 5.31 -7.46
N THR A 394 -6.09 4.24 -7.25
CA THR A 394 -5.37 3.98 -5.99
C THR A 394 -3.88 3.87 -6.27
N GLY A 395 -3.12 4.88 -5.84
CA GLY A 395 -1.68 5.06 -6.05
C GLY A 395 -0.80 4.17 -5.19
N GLY A 396 -1.15 2.88 -5.12
CA GLY A 396 -0.56 1.87 -4.27
C GLY A 396 -1.27 1.76 -2.91
N GLY A 397 -1.36 0.54 -2.40
CA GLY A 397 -1.87 0.25 -1.05
C GLY A 397 -0.99 -0.75 -0.32
N PHE A 398 -0.51 -1.78 -1.03
CA PHE A 398 0.39 -2.82 -0.50
C PHE A 398 -0.12 -3.53 0.77
N GLY A 399 -1.42 -3.39 1.07
CA GLY A 399 -2.08 -3.92 2.25
C GLY A 399 -2.67 -2.84 3.17
N SER A 400 -2.05 -1.66 3.31
CA SER A 400 -2.52 -0.64 4.27
C SER A 400 -3.94 -0.15 3.97
N LYS A 401 -4.27 0.05 2.68
CA LYS A 401 -5.59 0.52 2.25
C LYS A 401 -6.67 -0.59 2.29
N LEU A 402 -6.39 -1.71 2.96
CA LEU A 402 -7.42 -2.65 3.43
C LEU A 402 -8.02 -2.20 4.76
N ASP A 403 -7.24 -1.47 5.56
CA ASP A 403 -7.73 -0.82 6.76
C ASP A 403 -8.48 0.46 6.40
N VAL A 404 -9.50 0.74 7.19
CA VAL A 404 -10.30 1.96 7.10
C VAL A 404 -9.45 3.15 7.58
N SER A 405 -9.46 4.26 6.83
CA SER A 405 -8.64 5.44 7.12
C SER A 405 -9.46 6.74 7.09
N VAL A 406 -9.62 7.37 5.92
CA VAL A 406 -10.33 8.66 5.75
C VAL A 406 -11.86 8.51 5.77
N GLN A 407 -12.36 7.32 5.44
CA GLN A 407 -13.79 7.05 5.23
C GLN A 407 -14.68 7.42 6.43
N PRO A 408 -14.32 7.11 7.70
CA PRO A 408 -15.11 7.49 8.87
C PRO A 408 -15.28 9.00 8.99
N PHE A 409 -14.19 9.75 8.82
CA PHE A 409 -14.18 11.20 9.00
C PHE A 409 -14.95 11.89 7.89
N LEU A 410 -14.74 11.45 6.65
CA LEU A 410 -15.49 11.90 5.47
C LEU A 410 -17.00 11.68 5.67
N ALA A 411 -17.38 10.47 6.09
CA ALA A 411 -18.77 10.10 6.29
C ALA A 411 -19.44 10.96 7.37
N MET A 412 -18.83 11.06 8.56
CA MET A 412 -19.38 11.86 9.66
C MET A 412 -19.47 13.35 9.30
N ALA A 413 -18.47 13.90 8.61
CA ALA A 413 -18.45 15.30 8.22
C ALA A 413 -19.54 15.63 7.17
N ALA A 414 -19.66 14.82 6.12
CA ALA A 414 -20.71 14.98 5.12
C ALA A 414 -22.10 14.80 5.75
N TRP A 415 -22.26 13.81 6.63
CA TRP A 415 -23.52 13.54 7.33
C TRP A 415 -23.94 14.68 8.26
N LYS A 416 -23.00 15.23 9.03
CA LYS A 416 -23.27 16.31 9.99
C LYS A 416 -23.58 17.63 9.28
N THR A 417 -22.82 17.96 8.23
CA THR A 417 -22.90 19.27 7.56
C THR A 417 -23.93 19.29 6.43
N GLY A 418 -24.26 18.14 5.85
CA GLY A 418 -25.02 18.04 4.60
C GLY A 418 -24.25 18.58 3.38
N GLN A 419 -22.97 18.94 3.53
CA GLN A 419 -22.14 19.53 2.48
C GLN A 419 -21.11 18.51 1.97
N PRO A 420 -20.61 18.69 0.74
CA PRO A 420 -19.46 17.93 0.28
C PRO A 420 -18.21 18.20 1.11
N VAL A 421 -17.46 17.15 1.42
CA VAL A 421 -16.24 17.22 2.23
C VAL A 421 -15.14 16.37 1.59
N ARG A 422 -13.89 16.81 1.66
CA ARG A 422 -12.72 16.04 1.24
C ARG A 422 -11.67 15.94 2.33
N MET A 423 -10.79 14.96 2.18
CA MET A 423 -9.70 14.73 3.10
C MET A 423 -8.56 14.02 2.38
N THR A 424 -7.36 14.53 2.57
CA THR A 424 -6.11 13.92 2.09
C THR A 424 -5.09 13.99 3.19
N TYR A 425 -4.54 12.84 3.59
CA TYR A 425 -3.51 12.81 4.62
C TYR A 425 -2.23 13.47 4.13
N GLY A 426 -1.57 14.21 5.02
CA GLY A 426 -0.16 14.57 4.82
C GLY A 426 0.72 13.31 4.86
N ARG A 427 1.91 13.35 4.26
CA ARG A 427 2.84 12.20 4.31
C ARG A 427 3.21 11.81 5.75
N ILE A 428 3.48 12.80 6.60
CA ILE A 428 3.77 12.58 8.02
C ILE A 428 2.57 11.91 8.71
N GLU A 429 1.36 12.41 8.45
CA GLU A 429 0.13 11.87 9.01
C GLU A 429 -0.11 10.42 8.57
N SER A 430 0.08 10.12 7.29
CA SER A 430 0.02 8.77 6.74
C SER A 430 1.01 7.84 7.46
N MET A 431 2.29 8.22 7.53
CA MET A 431 3.31 7.40 8.19
C MET A 431 3.06 7.22 9.70
N GLN A 432 2.48 8.21 10.38
CA GLN A 432 2.24 8.19 11.82
C GLN A 432 0.98 7.40 12.21
N SER A 433 -0.05 7.35 11.34
CA SER A 433 -1.39 6.90 11.75
C SER A 433 -1.93 5.67 11.02
N THR A 434 -1.36 5.31 9.87
CA THR A 434 -1.83 4.16 9.08
C THR A 434 -1.09 2.90 9.50
N THR A 435 -1.64 1.74 9.15
CA THR A 435 -1.05 0.47 9.58
C THR A 435 0.36 0.27 9.05
N LYS A 436 1.16 -0.53 9.75
CA LYS A 436 2.53 -0.90 9.36
C LYS A 436 2.69 -2.40 9.28
N ARG A 437 3.79 -2.90 8.70
CA ARG A 437 4.16 -4.31 8.88
C ARG A 437 4.46 -4.56 10.36
N HIS A 438 3.90 -5.63 10.93
CA HIS A 438 4.21 -6.10 12.28
C HIS A 438 5.72 -6.29 12.49
N PRO A 439 6.34 -5.54 13.42
CA PRO A 439 7.62 -5.92 13.99
C PRO A 439 7.54 -7.32 14.61
N SER A 440 8.63 -8.07 14.56
CA SER A 440 8.66 -9.45 15.04
C SER A 440 9.86 -9.72 15.92
N ASP A 441 9.68 -10.60 16.90
CA ASP A 441 10.70 -11.25 17.70
C ASP A 441 10.52 -12.77 17.51
N ILE A 442 11.44 -13.39 16.79
CA ILE A 442 11.33 -14.78 16.30
C ILE A 442 12.48 -15.59 16.85
N LYS A 443 12.16 -16.74 17.46
CA LYS A 443 13.11 -17.80 17.78
C LYS A 443 12.76 -19.02 16.93
N MET A 444 13.78 -19.62 16.32
CA MET A 444 13.60 -20.78 15.46
C MET A 444 14.76 -21.75 15.65
N LYS A 445 14.42 -23.04 15.72
CA LYS A 445 15.36 -24.16 15.78
C LYS A 445 15.02 -25.16 14.69
N ILE A 446 16.04 -25.59 13.93
CA ILE A 446 15.89 -26.56 12.83
C ILE A 446 16.94 -27.66 13.03
N GLY A 447 16.50 -28.90 12.89
CA GLY A 447 17.38 -30.08 12.89
C GLY A 447 17.39 -30.75 11.52
N ALA A 448 18.55 -31.29 11.14
CA ALA A 448 18.71 -32.10 9.95
C ALA A 448 19.53 -33.36 10.21
N THR A 449 19.29 -34.39 9.41
CA THR A 449 20.10 -35.60 9.34
C THR A 449 21.40 -35.35 8.58
N ARG A 450 22.37 -36.25 8.72
CA ARG A 450 23.69 -36.16 8.07
C ARG A 450 23.62 -36.17 6.54
N ASP A 451 22.59 -36.79 5.97
CA ASP A 451 22.31 -36.76 4.51
C ASP A 451 21.52 -35.51 4.07
N GLY A 452 21.33 -34.54 4.98
CA GLY A 452 20.75 -33.25 4.65
C GLY A 452 19.23 -33.22 4.60
N ARG A 453 18.52 -34.12 5.29
CA ARG A 453 17.05 -34.08 5.40
C ARG A 453 16.61 -33.32 6.63
N ILE A 454 15.65 -32.42 6.49
CA ILE A 454 15.04 -31.73 7.63
C ILE A 454 14.34 -32.77 8.52
N ALA A 455 14.80 -32.87 9.76
CA ALA A 455 14.26 -33.78 10.77
C ALA A 455 13.09 -33.15 11.52
N GLY A 456 13.24 -31.90 11.95
CA GLY A 456 12.20 -31.18 12.67
C GLY A 456 12.43 -29.67 12.75
N ILE A 457 11.36 -28.93 12.99
CA ILE A 457 11.37 -27.47 13.16
C ILE A 457 10.55 -27.08 14.38
N GLU A 458 11.12 -26.20 15.20
CA GLU A 458 10.40 -25.43 16.21
C GLU A 458 10.51 -23.93 15.94
N PHE A 459 9.37 -23.24 16.00
CA PHE A 459 9.25 -21.80 15.79
C PHE A 459 8.38 -21.17 16.87
N SER A 460 8.82 -20.04 17.41
CA SER A 460 8.00 -19.16 18.23
C SER A 460 8.22 -17.71 17.79
N GLY A 461 7.14 -16.99 17.48
CA GLY A 461 7.20 -15.59 17.08
C GLY A 461 6.21 -14.71 17.84
N ASP A 462 6.70 -13.63 18.42
CA ASP A 462 5.85 -12.54 18.91
C ASP A 462 5.83 -11.41 17.89
N PHE A 463 4.64 -10.95 17.56
CA PHE A 463 4.41 -9.91 16.57
C PHE A 463 3.77 -8.70 17.25
N ASN A 464 4.45 -7.55 17.20
CA ASN A 464 3.90 -6.30 17.69
C ASN A 464 2.75 -5.88 16.77
N THR A 465 1.51 -5.92 17.28
CA THR A 465 0.31 -5.53 16.52
C THR A 465 -0.09 -4.07 16.74
N GLY A 466 0.66 -3.32 17.55
CA GLY A 466 0.35 -1.96 17.93
C GLY A 466 -0.90 -1.86 18.80
N ALA A 467 -1.47 -0.66 18.85
CA ALA A 467 -2.54 -0.33 19.79
C ALA A 467 -3.87 -1.07 19.52
N TYR A 468 -4.10 -1.54 18.30
CA TYR A 468 -5.38 -2.13 17.86
C TYR A 468 -5.16 -3.37 16.99
N ALA A 469 -6.15 -4.25 16.89
CA ALA A 469 -5.94 -5.58 16.33
C ALA A 469 -5.69 -5.57 14.81
N SER A 470 -6.44 -4.78 14.03
CA SER A 470 -6.36 -4.74 12.56
C SER A 470 -6.22 -6.17 11.97
N TRP A 471 -5.17 -6.44 11.19
CA TRP A 471 -4.86 -7.73 10.58
C TRP A 471 -3.96 -8.64 11.44
N GLY A 472 -3.69 -8.26 12.70
CA GLY A 472 -3.01 -9.09 13.68
C GLY A 472 -3.54 -10.53 13.73
N PRO A 473 -4.87 -10.78 13.78
CA PRO A 473 -5.40 -12.14 13.81
C PRO A 473 -5.00 -12.98 12.60
N THR A 474 -4.91 -12.35 11.43
CA THR A 474 -4.49 -13.05 10.20
C THR A 474 -2.99 -13.36 10.24
N VAL A 475 -2.15 -12.48 10.77
CA VAL A 475 -0.70 -12.73 10.93
C VAL A 475 -0.46 -13.88 11.91
N SER A 476 -1.11 -13.84 13.09
CA SER A 476 -0.99 -14.90 14.10
C SER A 476 -1.43 -16.27 13.58
N ALA A 477 -2.44 -16.34 12.71
CA ALA A 477 -2.85 -17.59 12.07
C ALA A 477 -1.96 -18.00 10.89
N ARG A 478 -1.50 -17.04 10.07
CA ARG A 478 -0.80 -17.32 8.81
C ARG A 478 0.66 -17.72 9.02
N VAL A 479 1.36 -17.10 9.96
CA VAL A 479 2.79 -17.37 10.20
C VAL A 479 3.04 -18.85 10.53
N PRO A 480 2.33 -19.48 11.48
CA PRO A 480 2.51 -20.91 11.78
C PRO A 480 2.25 -21.85 10.59
N ILE A 481 1.41 -21.46 9.65
CA ILE A 481 1.14 -22.26 8.44
C ILE A 481 2.33 -22.22 7.48
N HIS A 482 3.06 -21.10 7.42
CA HIS A 482 4.05 -20.84 6.38
C HIS A 482 5.50 -20.86 6.88
N ALA A 483 5.75 -20.80 8.18
CA ALA A 483 7.11 -20.81 8.74
C ALA A 483 7.87 -22.13 8.51
N SER A 484 7.21 -23.17 8.00
CA SER A 484 7.85 -24.39 7.48
C SER A 484 8.46 -24.20 6.10
N GLY A 485 8.18 -23.09 5.42
CA GLY A 485 8.59 -22.85 4.04
C GLY A 485 8.01 -23.85 3.04
N PRO A 486 8.43 -23.77 1.78
CA PRO A 486 8.02 -24.72 0.73
C PRO A 486 8.78 -26.05 0.81
N TYR A 487 9.02 -26.57 2.01
CA TYR A 487 9.82 -27.77 2.25
C TYR A 487 9.00 -28.88 2.88
N ARG A 488 9.43 -30.12 2.67
CA ARG A 488 8.87 -31.29 3.33
C ARG A 488 9.37 -31.34 4.77
N VAL A 489 8.46 -31.15 5.72
CA VAL A 489 8.73 -31.19 7.16
C VAL A 489 7.72 -32.11 7.84
N LEU A 490 8.20 -33.17 8.49
CA LEU A 490 7.35 -34.19 9.11
C LEU A 490 7.10 -33.97 10.60
N ASN A 491 8.01 -33.25 11.27
CA ASN A 491 7.91 -32.93 12.69
C ASN A 491 8.02 -31.41 12.86
N TYR A 492 6.93 -30.79 13.29
CA TYR A 492 6.78 -29.35 13.24
C TYR A 492 5.99 -28.83 14.43
N ARG A 493 6.45 -27.72 15.00
CA ARG A 493 5.68 -26.89 15.92
C ARG A 493 5.99 -25.43 15.65
N ALA A 494 4.97 -24.65 15.30
CA ALA A 494 5.12 -23.20 15.16
C ALA A 494 4.01 -22.46 15.87
N GLU A 495 4.41 -21.48 16.66
CA GLU A 495 3.53 -20.58 17.39
C GLU A 495 3.75 -19.13 16.95
N ALA A 496 2.66 -18.39 16.77
CA ALA A 496 2.73 -16.95 16.59
C ALA A 496 1.71 -16.24 17.49
N ARG A 497 2.15 -15.21 18.21
CA ARG A 497 1.31 -14.38 19.10
C ARG A 497 1.28 -12.94 18.60
N GLY A 498 0.09 -12.35 18.55
CA GLY A 498 -0.07 -10.90 18.35
C GLY A 498 -0.06 -10.21 19.71
N ILE A 499 0.82 -9.24 19.91
CA ILE A 499 1.00 -8.52 21.18
C ILE A 499 0.69 -7.04 20.97
N HIS A 500 -0.21 -6.49 21.78
CA HIS A 500 -0.51 -5.06 21.79
C HIS A 500 0.63 -4.26 22.36
N THR A 501 0.84 -3.08 21.79
CA THR A 501 1.78 -2.07 22.29
C THR A 501 1.18 -0.68 22.06
N ASN A 502 1.81 0.36 22.58
CA ASN A 502 1.47 1.76 22.31
C ASN A 502 2.05 2.29 20.98
N CYS A 503 2.47 1.41 20.09
CA CYS A 503 2.80 1.78 18.72
C CYS A 503 1.55 1.95 17.86
N VAL A 504 1.72 2.62 16.71
CA VAL A 504 0.70 2.62 15.65
C VAL A 504 0.26 1.19 15.32
N PRO A 505 -1.04 0.94 15.05
CA PRO A 505 -1.52 -0.38 14.70
C PRO A 505 -0.70 -1.00 13.57
N SER A 506 -0.41 -2.29 13.67
CA SER A 506 0.16 -3.04 12.55
C SER A 506 -0.92 -3.82 11.84
N GLY A 507 -0.79 -3.93 10.52
CA GLY A 507 -1.81 -4.47 9.67
C GLY A 507 -1.21 -5.22 8.49
N ALA A 508 -1.99 -5.25 7.43
CA ALA A 508 -1.64 -5.93 6.20
C ALA A 508 -0.45 -5.26 5.51
N PHE A 509 0.66 -5.97 5.32
CA PHE A 509 1.70 -5.60 4.34
C PHE A 509 1.96 -6.82 3.46
N ARG A 510 1.99 -6.67 2.13
CA ARG A 510 2.35 -7.69 1.12
C ARG A 510 3.25 -8.81 1.70
N GLY A 511 2.66 -9.99 1.88
CA GLY A 511 3.28 -11.16 2.52
C GLY A 511 2.79 -11.51 3.93
N PHE A 512 2.15 -10.60 4.68
CA PHE A 512 1.43 -10.86 5.94
C PHE A 512 2.16 -11.81 6.93
N GLY A 513 3.29 -11.35 7.49
CA GLY A 513 4.07 -12.13 8.47
C GLY A 513 5.01 -13.17 7.85
N VAL A 514 4.68 -13.72 6.68
CA VAL A 514 5.48 -14.76 6.02
C VAL A 514 6.90 -14.31 5.67
N PRO A 515 7.15 -13.07 5.20
CA PRO A 515 8.52 -12.61 4.97
C PRO A 515 9.39 -12.64 6.24
N GLN A 516 8.83 -12.30 7.40
CA GLN A 516 9.57 -12.32 8.67
C GLN A 516 9.99 -13.75 9.05
N SER A 517 9.08 -14.72 8.95
CA SER A 517 9.42 -16.13 9.21
C SER A 517 10.34 -16.73 8.15
N ALA A 518 10.19 -16.33 6.87
CA ALA A 518 11.03 -16.83 5.78
C ALA A 518 12.48 -16.39 5.94
N ILE A 519 12.75 -15.16 6.38
CA ILE A 519 14.13 -14.72 6.68
C ILE A 519 14.75 -15.61 7.75
N ALA A 520 14.07 -15.83 8.88
CA ALA A 520 14.57 -16.68 9.95
C ALA A 520 14.84 -18.11 9.47
N GLN A 521 13.89 -18.67 8.72
CA GLN A 521 14.01 -20.02 8.20
C GLN A 521 15.17 -20.15 7.21
N GLU A 522 15.18 -19.33 6.16
CA GLU A 522 16.13 -19.46 5.05
C GLU A 522 17.56 -19.21 5.49
N SER A 523 17.78 -18.31 6.45
CA SER A 523 19.09 -18.13 7.09
C SER A 523 19.54 -19.39 7.81
N LEU A 524 18.67 -20.04 8.59
CA LEU A 524 19.00 -21.28 9.29
C LEU A 524 19.19 -22.48 8.34
N LEU A 525 18.56 -22.47 7.16
CA LEU A 525 18.81 -23.49 6.15
C LEU A 525 20.21 -23.35 5.53
N ASP A 526 20.71 -22.11 5.35
CA ASP A 526 22.10 -21.87 4.96
C ASP A 526 23.07 -22.36 6.04
N ASP A 527 22.82 -22.05 7.32
CA ASP A 527 23.64 -22.53 8.44
C ASP A 527 23.69 -24.07 8.52
N LEU A 528 22.57 -24.75 8.25
CA LEU A 528 22.53 -26.22 8.20
C LEU A 528 23.33 -26.76 7.03
N ALA A 529 23.16 -26.18 5.84
CA ALA A 529 23.88 -26.58 4.64
C ALA A 529 25.39 -26.43 4.86
N GLU A 530 25.84 -25.32 5.45
CA GLU A 530 27.24 -25.09 5.78
C GLU A 530 27.78 -26.12 6.78
N LYS A 531 27.08 -26.35 7.91
CA LYS A 531 27.51 -27.34 8.92
C LYS A 531 27.57 -28.77 8.40
N LEU A 532 26.71 -29.10 7.44
CA LEU A 532 26.68 -30.41 6.79
C LEU A 532 27.62 -30.50 5.58
N ASN A 533 28.25 -29.39 5.19
CA ASN A 533 29.06 -29.27 3.98
C ASN A 533 28.29 -29.71 2.71
N ILE A 534 27.04 -29.25 2.60
CA ILE A 534 26.15 -29.43 1.46
C ILE A 534 25.97 -28.08 0.78
N ASP A 535 25.93 -28.04 -0.56
CA ASP A 535 25.63 -26.80 -1.28
C ASP A 535 24.24 -26.25 -0.87
N PRO A 536 24.08 -24.95 -0.57
CA PRO A 536 22.81 -24.39 -0.09
C PRO A 536 21.63 -24.55 -1.06
N LEU A 537 21.86 -24.53 -2.37
CA LEU A 537 20.81 -24.77 -3.36
C LEU A 537 20.43 -26.26 -3.37
N GLU A 538 21.41 -27.16 -3.35
CA GLU A 538 21.15 -28.60 -3.32
C GLU A 538 20.45 -29.06 -2.03
N PHE A 539 20.78 -28.45 -0.89
CA PHE A 539 20.07 -28.68 0.38
C PHE A 539 18.58 -28.36 0.23
N ARG A 540 18.24 -27.23 -0.39
CA ARG A 540 16.84 -26.82 -0.63
C ARG A 540 16.15 -27.74 -1.64
N ILE A 541 16.81 -28.11 -2.74
CA ILE A 541 16.28 -29.05 -3.74
C ILE A 541 15.97 -30.40 -3.09
N ALA A 542 16.85 -30.89 -2.20
CA ALA A 542 16.64 -32.15 -1.50
C ALA A 542 15.40 -32.10 -0.60
N ASN A 543 15.15 -30.97 0.07
CA ASN A 543 14.04 -30.82 1.02
C ASN A 543 12.77 -30.22 0.43
N ALA A 544 12.76 -29.87 -0.86
CA ALA A 544 11.61 -29.24 -1.51
C ALA A 544 10.31 -30.07 -1.35
N LEU A 545 9.20 -29.37 -1.12
CA LEU A 545 7.88 -29.99 -1.12
C LEU A 545 7.53 -30.51 -2.53
N GLU A 546 6.82 -31.64 -2.60
CA GLU A 546 6.40 -32.28 -3.85
C GLU A 546 4.90 -32.60 -3.82
N ASN A 547 4.31 -32.81 -5.00
CA ASN A 547 2.94 -33.30 -5.12
C ASN A 547 2.76 -34.62 -4.35
N GLY A 548 1.57 -34.84 -3.80
CA GLY A 548 1.25 -36.03 -3.00
C GLY A 548 1.86 -36.04 -1.59
N THR A 549 2.66 -35.04 -1.22
CA THR A 549 3.20 -34.89 0.14
C THR A 549 2.29 -33.97 0.96
N PRO A 550 1.90 -34.34 2.19
CA PRO A 550 1.15 -33.45 3.07
C PRO A 550 2.02 -32.27 3.52
N THR A 551 1.43 -31.08 3.57
CA THR A 551 2.01 -29.92 4.25
C THR A 551 2.04 -30.14 5.77
N VAL A 552 2.66 -29.22 6.52
CA VAL A 552 2.60 -29.22 7.99
C VAL A 552 1.17 -29.08 8.55
N CYS A 553 0.22 -28.66 7.72
CA CYS A 553 -1.21 -28.60 8.05
C CYS A 553 -1.99 -29.86 7.62
N GLY A 554 -1.32 -30.85 7.02
CA GLY A 554 -1.94 -32.08 6.51
C GLY A 554 -2.59 -31.95 5.12
N GLN A 555 -2.56 -30.76 4.50
CA GLN A 555 -3.11 -30.58 3.15
C GLN A 555 -2.22 -31.28 2.13
N VAL A 556 -2.82 -32.08 1.25
CA VAL A 556 -2.12 -32.76 0.15
C VAL A 556 -2.51 -32.12 -1.17
N PHE A 557 -1.52 -31.69 -1.95
CA PHE A 557 -1.72 -31.20 -3.31
C PHE A 557 -1.43 -32.32 -4.30
N GLU A 558 -2.42 -32.71 -5.10
CA GLU A 558 -2.22 -33.72 -6.16
C GLU A 558 -1.33 -33.19 -7.30
N GLN A 559 -1.39 -31.87 -7.54
CA GLN A 559 -0.63 -31.18 -8.57
C GLN A 559 -0.35 -29.71 -8.17
N GLY A 560 0.51 -29.04 -8.92
CA GLY A 560 0.77 -27.60 -8.78
C GLY A 560 1.90 -27.22 -7.82
N VAL A 561 2.54 -28.18 -7.13
CA VAL A 561 3.73 -27.90 -6.31
C VAL A 561 4.97 -27.81 -7.21
N GLY A 562 5.40 -26.58 -7.53
CA GLY A 562 6.48 -26.31 -8.48
C GLY A 562 7.85 -25.95 -7.90
N ILE A 563 7.99 -25.84 -6.56
CA ILE A 563 9.19 -25.26 -5.94
C ILE A 563 10.49 -26.01 -6.28
N LYS A 564 10.47 -27.34 -6.32
CA LYS A 564 11.65 -28.13 -6.69
C LYS A 564 12.11 -27.82 -8.11
N THR A 565 11.17 -27.71 -9.05
CA THR A 565 11.46 -27.34 -10.44
C THR A 565 12.03 -25.92 -10.51
N CYS A 566 11.46 -24.97 -9.75
CA CYS A 566 11.99 -23.61 -9.67
C CYS A 566 13.43 -23.57 -9.16
N LEU A 567 13.73 -24.25 -8.05
CA LEU A 567 15.08 -24.30 -7.48
C LEU A 567 16.07 -25.00 -8.44
N THR A 568 15.66 -26.12 -9.04
CA THR A 568 16.50 -26.86 -9.99
C THR A 568 16.88 -26.01 -11.20
N ALA A 569 15.95 -25.16 -11.68
CA ALA A 569 16.20 -24.26 -12.80
C ALA A 569 17.24 -23.17 -12.49
N LEU A 570 17.54 -22.89 -11.21
CA LEU A 570 18.56 -21.92 -10.82
C LEU A 570 19.99 -22.43 -10.96
N ARG A 571 20.23 -23.75 -11.02
CA ARG A 571 21.58 -24.34 -11.00
C ARG A 571 22.58 -23.68 -11.96
N PRO A 572 22.27 -23.44 -13.26
CA PRO A 572 23.24 -22.84 -14.16
C PRO A 572 23.64 -21.41 -13.75
N ALA A 573 22.65 -20.60 -13.32
CA ALA A 573 22.92 -19.24 -12.85
C ALA A 573 23.65 -19.27 -11.50
N TRP A 574 23.27 -20.16 -10.59
CA TRP A 574 23.91 -20.34 -9.29
C TRP A 574 25.40 -20.66 -9.42
N GLU A 575 25.74 -21.65 -10.25
CA GLU A 575 27.14 -22.04 -10.50
C GLU A 575 27.94 -20.89 -11.13
N SER A 576 27.37 -20.25 -12.16
CA SER A 576 28.01 -19.13 -12.87
C SER A 576 28.28 -17.94 -11.94
N GLU A 577 27.27 -17.49 -11.18
CA GLU A 577 27.38 -16.34 -10.28
C GLU A 577 28.31 -16.64 -9.11
N ARG A 578 28.30 -17.87 -8.57
CA ARG A 578 29.24 -18.26 -7.50
C ARG A 578 30.67 -18.25 -7.98
N ALA A 579 30.96 -18.83 -9.16
CA ALA A 579 32.29 -18.80 -9.75
C ALA A 579 32.76 -17.35 -10.01
N ALA A 580 31.86 -16.49 -10.50
CA ALA A 580 32.15 -15.07 -10.71
C ALA A 580 32.44 -14.34 -9.38
N ALA A 581 31.69 -14.61 -8.32
CA ALA A 581 31.92 -14.05 -7.00
C ALA A 581 33.25 -14.53 -6.40
N GLU A 582 33.59 -15.81 -6.51
CA GLU A 582 34.86 -16.38 -6.07
C GLU A 582 36.05 -15.75 -6.79
N LEU A 583 35.99 -15.66 -8.13
CA LEU A 583 37.01 -15.00 -8.96
C LEU A 583 37.19 -13.53 -8.58
N PHE A 584 36.10 -12.81 -8.32
CA PHE A 584 36.17 -11.42 -7.88
C PHE A 584 36.79 -11.30 -6.49
N ASN A 585 36.38 -12.14 -5.54
CA ASN A 585 36.83 -12.10 -4.15
C ASN A 585 38.32 -12.47 -4.00
N ALA A 586 38.84 -13.32 -4.89
CA ALA A 586 40.24 -13.72 -4.95
C ALA A 586 41.20 -12.57 -5.34
N GLN A 587 40.69 -11.48 -5.91
CA GLN A 587 41.50 -10.31 -6.28
C GLN A 587 42.01 -9.51 -5.08
N GLY A 588 41.59 -9.85 -3.85
CA GLY A 588 42.11 -9.25 -2.63
C GLY A 588 41.66 -7.81 -2.34
N THR A 589 40.56 -7.36 -2.97
CA THR A 589 39.97 -6.03 -2.71
C THR A 589 39.12 -6.03 -1.44
N ASP A 590 38.88 -4.84 -0.88
CA ASP A 590 37.98 -4.62 0.28
C ASP A 590 36.49 -4.83 -0.08
N LEU A 591 36.15 -4.79 -1.36
CA LEU A 591 34.81 -5.11 -1.84
C LEU A 591 34.70 -6.62 -2.06
N LYS A 592 33.66 -7.25 -1.49
CA LYS A 592 33.34 -8.67 -1.71
C LYS A 592 31.98 -8.83 -2.37
N ARG A 593 31.82 -9.92 -3.11
CA ARG A 593 30.55 -10.37 -3.70
C ARG A 593 30.08 -11.64 -3.00
N GLY A 594 28.78 -11.77 -2.82
CA GLY A 594 28.12 -12.97 -2.30
C GLY A 594 26.95 -13.34 -3.19
N VAL A 595 26.60 -14.63 -3.20
CA VAL A 595 25.46 -15.18 -3.93
C VAL A 595 24.62 -15.95 -2.93
N GLY A 596 23.33 -15.61 -2.83
CA GLY A 596 22.40 -16.24 -1.90
C GLY A 596 21.17 -16.76 -2.62
N VAL A 597 20.52 -17.76 -2.04
CA VAL A 597 19.28 -18.36 -2.55
C VAL A 597 18.29 -18.49 -1.41
N ALA A 598 17.01 -18.27 -1.70
CA ALA A 598 15.94 -18.44 -0.73
C ALA A 598 14.69 -19.05 -1.38
N GLY A 599 14.01 -19.92 -0.65
CA GLY A 599 12.66 -20.40 -0.96
C GLY A 599 11.59 -19.51 -0.33
N GLY A 600 10.42 -19.45 -0.97
CA GLY A 600 9.24 -18.79 -0.41
C GLY A 600 7.96 -19.42 -0.93
N TRP A 601 6.94 -19.48 -0.08
CA TRP A 601 5.59 -19.82 -0.49
C TRP A 601 4.56 -18.98 0.24
N TYR A 602 3.41 -18.84 -0.37
CA TYR A 602 2.32 -18.03 0.17
C TYR A 602 0.99 -18.57 -0.34
N GLY A 603 0.06 -18.85 0.55
CA GLY A 603 -1.29 -19.25 0.17
C GLY A 603 -2.06 -18.10 -0.48
N CYS A 604 -2.60 -18.36 -1.68
CA CYS A 604 -3.54 -17.45 -2.36
C CYS A 604 -4.93 -17.55 -1.72
N GLY A 605 -5.47 -16.41 -1.27
CA GLY A 605 -6.74 -16.34 -0.56
C GLY A 605 -6.62 -16.04 0.94
N ASN A 606 -7.77 -15.70 1.54
CA ASN A 606 -7.93 -15.48 2.98
C ASN A 606 -7.48 -16.72 3.78
N THR A 607 -6.78 -16.50 4.89
CA THR A 607 -6.39 -17.58 5.81
C THR A 607 -7.57 -17.91 6.72
N SER A 608 -7.83 -19.21 6.93
CA SER A 608 -8.80 -19.70 7.92
C SER A 608 -10.23 -19.14 7.74
N MET A 609 -10.54 -18.63 6.55
CA MET A 609 -11.82 -18.00 6.22
C MET A 609 -12.21 -18.33 4.77
N PRO A 610 -13.52 -18.36 4.46
CA PRO A 610 -13.99 -18.48 3.09
C PRO A 610 -13.45 -17.38 2.16
N ASN A 611 -13.39 -17.71 0.86
CA ASN A 611 -12.97 -16.81 -0.20
C ASN A 611 -14.13 -16.59 -1.20
N PRO A 612 -15.26 -15.98 -0.82
CA PRO A 612 -16.30 -15.67 -1.79
C PRO A 612 -15.82 -14.61 -2.78
N SER A 613 -16.24 -14.73 -4.03
CA SER A 613 -16.07 -13.72 -5.08
C SER A 613 -17.25 -13.84 -6.02
N THR A 614 -17.82 -12.72 -6.42
CA THR A 614 -18.89 -12.68 -7.40
C THR A 614 -18.56 -11.61 -8.45
N ILE A 615 -18.78 -11.95 -9.72
CA ILE A 615 -18.80 -11.00 -10.84
C ILE A 615 -20.17 -11.05 -11.50
N LYS A 616 -20.54 -9.97 -12.18
CA LYS A 616 -21.79 -9.90 -12.94
C LYS A 616 -21.46 -9.53 -14.38
N ALA A 617 -22.12 -10.13 -15.35
CA ALA A 617 -21.97 -9.77 -16.74
C ALA A 617 -23.32 -9.73 -17.45
N GLY A 618 -23.38 -9.00 -18.57
CA GLY A 618 -24.59 -8.88 -19.38
C GLY A 618 -24.28 -8.39 -20.79
N VAL A 619 -25.29 -8.45 -21.65
CA VAL A 619 -25.22 -7.93 -23.02
C VAL A 619 -26.24 -6.82 -23.16
N THR A 620 -25.81 -5.67 -23.67
CA THR A 620 -26.70 -4.53 -23.93
C THR A 620 -27.58 -4.79 -25.17
N ARG A 621 -28.63 -3.99 -25.36
CA ARG A 621 -29.53 -4.11 -26.53
C ARG A 621 -28.80 -3.94 -27.87
N ASP A 622 -27.72 -3.16 -27.89
CA ASP A 622 -26.82 -2.94 -29.03
C ASP A 622 -25.69 -3.97 -29.14
N GLY A 623 -25.69 -5.03 -28.31
CA GLY A 623 -24.78 -6.17 -28.44
C GLY A 623 -23.42 -6.00 -27.77
N ARG A 624 -23.19 -4.95 -26.96
CA ARG A 624 -21.95 -4.80 -26.18
C ARG A 624 -21.98 -5.73 -24.98
N VAL A 625 -20.85 -6.38 -24.71
CA VAL A 625 -20.67 -7.23 -23.52
C VAL A 625 -20.15 -6.36 -22.37
N MET A 626 -20.88 -6.35 -21.27
CA MET A 626 -20.53 -5.62 -20.05
C MET A 626 -20.04 -6.59 -18.97
N LEU A 627 -18.91 -6.27 -18.34
CA LEU A 627 -18.36 -6.98 -17.20
C LEU A 627 -18.35 -6.05 -15.98
N HIS A 628 -19.20 -6.35 -15.00
CA HIS A 628 -19.26 -5.72 -13.69
C HIS A 628 -18.32 -6.44 -12.74
N GLN A 629 -17.18 -5.82 -12.49
CA GLN A 629 -16.04 -6.40 -11.82
C GLN A 629 -15.70 -5.54 -10.61
N GLY A 630 -16.06 -6.02 -9.41
CA GLY A 630 -15.96 -5.25 -8.16
C GLY A 630 -14.57 -5.23 -7.50
N ALA A 631 -13.60 -6.02 -8.00
CA ALA A 631 -12.27 -6.05 -7.39
C ALA A 631 -11.45 -4.81 -7.77
N THR A 632 -10.95 -4.11 -6.76
CA THR A 632 -10.21 -2.88 -6.97
C THR A 632 -8.79 -3.15 -7.49
N ASP A 633 -8.42 -2.52 -8.61
CA ASP A 633 -7.04 -2.51 -9.11
C ASP A 633 -6.25 -1.36 -8.46
N ILE A 634 -5.26 -1.72 -7.66
CA ILE A 634 -4.35 -0.77 -7.01
C ILE A 634 -2.99 -0.69 -7.71
N GLY A 635 -2.94 -1.15 -8.96
CA GLY A 635 -1.77 -1.21 -9.84
C GLY A 635 -1.35 -2.62 -10.23
N GLN A 636 -1.85 -3.66 -9.58
CA GLN A 636 -1.43 -5.04 -9.83
C GLN A 636 -1.91 -5.61 -11.16
N GLY A 637 -2.92 -5.01 -11.80
CA GLY A 637 -3.41 -5.46 -13.12
C GLY A 637 -4.61 -6.40 -13.08
N SER A 638 -5.42 -6.37 -12.01
CA SER A 638 -6.67 -7.11 -11.96
C SER A 638 -7.65 -6.68 -13.06
N THR A 639 -7.65 -5.39 -13.43
CA THR A 639 -8.49 -4.87 -14.52
C THR A 639 -8.17 -5.58 -15.83
N THR A 640 -6.89 -5.77 -16.14
CA THR A 640 -6.47 -6.43 -17.39
C THR A 640 -6.68 -7.95 -17.32
N VAL A 641 -6.14 -8.62 -16.30
CA VAL A 641 -6.11 -10.09 -16.27
C VAL A 641 -7.49 -10.71 -16.11
N ILE A 642 -8.38 -10.12 -15.30
CA ILE A 642 -9.75 -10.64 -15.13
C ILE A 642 -10.52 -10.48 -16.45
N THR A 643 -10.29 -9.39 -17.17
CA THR A 643 -10.90 -9.15 -18.48
C THR A 643 -10.37 -10.11 -19.53
N GLN A 644 -9.08 -10.43 -19.54
CA GLN A 644 -8.52 -11.47 -20.43
C GLN A 644 -9.17 -12.82 -20.16
N ILE A 645 -9.26 -13.24 -18.89
CA ILE A 645 -9.92 -14.50 -18.50
C ILE A 645 -11.37 -14.53 -19.00
N PHE A 646 -12.11 -13.45 -18.76
CA PHE A 646 -13.51 -13.35 -19.17
C PHE A 646 -13.68 -13.36 -20.69
N ALA A 647 -12.89 -12.56 -21.41
CA ALA A 647 -12.95 -12.44 -22.86
C ALA A 647 -12.56 -13.76 -23.57
N SER A 648 -11.47 -14.40 -23.15
CA SER A 648 -11.05 -15.70 -23.69
C SER A 648 -12.09 -16.79 -23.46
N THR A 649 -12.77 -16.77 -22.31
CA THR A 649 -13.85 -17.74 -22.01
C THR A 649 -15.02 -17.60 -23.00
N LEU A 650 -15.28 -16.39 -23.49
CA LEU A 650 -16.35 -16.10 -24.46
C LEU A 650 -15.87 -16.17 -25.92
N GLY A 651 -14.58 -16.38 -26.18
CA GLY A 651 -13.99 -16.31 -27.52
C GLY A 651 -14.08 -14.91 -28.13
N LEU A 652 -14.02 -13.86 -27.29
CA LEU A 652 -14.08 -12.46 -27.69
C LEU A 652 -12.71 -11.78 -27.53
N PRO A 653 -12.40 -10.75 -28.32
CA PRO A 653 -11.23 -9.91 -28.05
C PRO A 653 -11.40 -9.18 -26.72
N VAL A 654 -10.31 -9.04 -25.96
CA VAL A 654 -10.30 -8.33 -24.67
C VAL A 654 -10.82 -6.89 -24.79
N THR A 655 -10.55 -6.22 -25.92
CA THR A 655 -11.02 -4.86 -26.23
C THR A 655 -12.51 -4.79 -26.57
N GLY A 656 -13.18 -5.93 -26.77
CA GLY A 656 -14.62 -6.03 -26.97
C GLY A 656 -15.43 -6.02 -25.67
N ILE A 657 -14.78 -6.04 -24.51
CA ILE A 657 -15.44 -6.04 -23.20
C ILE A 657 -15.53 -4.61 -22.67
N THR A 658 -16.73 -4.18 -22.31
CA THR A 658 -16.96 -2.92 -21.58
C THR A 658 -16.89 -3.19 -20.08
N LEU A 659 -15.90 -2.60 -19.41
CA LEU A 659 -15.68 -2.78 -17.97
C LEU A 659 -16.48 -1.78 -17.14
N VAL A 660 -17.09 -2.30 -16.08
CA VAL A 660 -17.67 -1.50 -14.99
C VAL A 660 -16.90 -1.86 -13.73
N GLY A 661 -16.06 -0.91 -13.29
CA GLY A 661 -15.21 -1.06 -12.11
C GLY A 661 -15.98 -0.99 -10.79
N GLY A 662 -15.24 -1.09 -9.69
CA GLY A 662 -15.80 -1.15 -8.34
C GLY A 662 -16.77 -0.02 -8.01
N ASP A 663 -17.94 -0.41 -7.54
CA ASP A 663 -19.00 0.46 -7.03
C ASP A 663 -19.94 -0.43 -6.21
N THR A 664 -20.14 -0.11 -4.93
CA THR A 664 -20.91 -0.98 -4.02
C THR A 664 -22.40 -1.10 -4.36
N ASP A 665 -22.92 -0.23 -5.23
CA ASP A 665 -24.31 -0.31 -5.71
C ASP A 665 -24.42 -1.08 -7.04
N VAL A 666 -23.37 -1.06 -7.86
CA VAL A 666 -23.43 -1.52 -9.26
C VAL A 666 -22.70 -2.84 -9.48
N THR A 667 -21.63 -3.08 -8.74
CA THR A 667 -20.81 -4.28 -8.83
C THR A 667 -21.00 -5.19 -7.61
N PRO A 668 -21.09 -6.51 -7.81
CA PRO A 668 -21.15 -7.45 -6.69
C PRO A 668 -19.81 -7.51 -5.94
N ASP A 669 -19.84 -8.05 -4.72
CA ASP A 669 -18.65 -8.22 -3.89
C ASP A 669 -17.70 -9.28 -4.50
N ALA A 670 -16.59 -8.81 -5.06
CA ALA A 670 -15.48 -9.64 -5.52
C ALA A 670 -14.47 -9.96 -4.39
N GLY A 671 -14.74 -9.50 -3.18
CA GLY A 671 -13.86 -9.55 -2.03
C GLY A 671 -12.75 -8.49 -2.10
N LYS A 672 -12.10 -8.28 -0.95
CA LYS A 672 -10.98 -7.34 -0.80
C LYS A 672 -9.76 -7.72 -1.66
N THR A 673 -9.10 -6.72 -2.22
CA THR A 673 -7.84 -6.88 -2.97
C THR A 673 -6.68 -7.12 -2.01
N SER A 674 -6.54 -8.37 -1.56
CA SER A 674 -5.52 -8.82 -0.60
C SER A 674 -5.10 -10.27 -0.89
N ALA A 675 -4.12 -10.77 -0.13
CA ALA A 675 -3.76 -12.19 -0.09
C ALA A 675 -3.55 -12.85 -1.47
N SER A 676 -3.11 -12.06 -2.46
CA SER A 676 -2.86 -12.49 -3.84
C SER A 676 -4.05 -13.24 -4.48
N ARG A 677 -5.29 -12.89 -4.11
CA ARG A 677 -6.46 -13.74 -4.42
C ARG A 677 -7.20 -13.41 -5.71
N GLN A 678 -7.20 -12.14 -6.16
CA GLN A 678 -8.18 -11.65 -7.14
C GLN A 678 -8.14 -12.33 -8.51
N THR A 679 -6.98 -12.83 -8.94
CA THR A 679 -6.88 -13.55 -10.22
C THR A 679 -7.33 -15.01 -10.09
N PHE A 680 -7.17 -15.60 -8.92
CA PHE A 680 -7.42 -17.03 -8.69
C PHE A 680 -8.87 -17.32 -8.28
N VAL A 681 -9.45 -16.44 -7.45
CA VAL A 681 -10.82 -16.57 -6.93
C VAL A 681 -11.77 -15.76 -7.80
#